data_AF-A0A2E0RNG3-F1
#
_entry.id   AF-A0A2E0RNG3-F1
#
_cell.length_a   1.000
_cell.length_b   1.000
_cell.length_c   1.000
_cell.angle_alpha   90.00
_cell.angle_beta   90.00
_cell.angle_gamma   90.00
#
_symmetry.space_group_name_H-M   'P 1'
#
loop_
_entity.id
_entity.type
_entity.pdbx_description
1 polymer ?
#
loop_
_entity_poly.entity_id
_entity_poly.type
_entity_poly.pdbx_seq_one_letter_code
_entity_poly.pdbx_strand_id
1 'polypeptide(L)'
;MVGRVISCVYCGGAHERPADVKQCWADQQATPTTTPTTTPTTTPATAPTTTPAEATADTPGGSREPAPTSPLGNVAVQLRRGPHHLGRNVIVGPEAPAPAEWADAPRITIDEAAVASPAAMLDAVRRAAHESIGVVFELVATFDAAPDERDTRPPYEAGVAHEFTAGELHHLIWSNSIDAREPGHPRWSLVDRAIGAGATIGGDADVIDPAGRPVWLDGGPVRHHDPVDGVGVVSRVAVEHGSLRPPNSNESGADLAPDQLAAVTHPTGTARIIAPAGSGKTRVLTERARHLVERWNLPPSAVCLVAFNKRAQTEMLERIADVPGVQVRTLNAIALAIVNGTPPFAPSGGRRSTIDEPEVRRIVQRFVATPRRRNVDPIAPWIEALGLVRLGLVDPATAEARYGGDVDGLADVYPKYRAELDRAGVVDFDGQIDRAISVLLGDPEARRAAQRACRLLLVDEFQDLTPAHLLLVRLLAGAGGSVFGVGDDDQTIYGYNGADPGWLVDYQRWFPGAGDHPLEVNYRCPAEVVGIADRLLRHNRRRVPKVIRPRADAPGSWRVAEHDDPVAATVAAVQAALDDGARPSDVAVLTRVNAVLAPVQVALGAAGIGVLGGVGPEFADRTAVRAALAWMRLASGGAFAPDDLVEALRRPSRSLHPRIVEWVTEQRDADALQRLADRLNNERDAERLAEFVADIRRLAALIRREAPTDRVISTLVDDVGLGGAVSTLDDTRHGMNRGAQGDDLLALRQLATLHATHGRGDSFESWLRASLSTRRPTDGVTLATVHRVKGQEWPNVVVHLAAVDQFPHRLADDHEEERRLFHVALTRAARTLTVVPGESPSPFIAELTTEPPDPSELPPEPPPRRPERATPAKRSVPDHPLLDRSTVMAVEGLVLVDQGHDWTIAAIEPDAAVAERDGSTRRFRIGAAVETAGKQRGALRARSGDVDPLSALVFDRLRIFRDRARNGKPAYTVFDDKTLVAIAVRRPTSLDELAQVKGIGPAKLEQYGDAVLAVVAETTTTDEARD
;
A
#
# COMPACT_ATOMS: atom_id res chain seq x y z
N MET A 1 21.28 23.08 -37.42
CA MET A 1 20.45 23.42 -36.26
C MET A 1 19.16 24.03 -36.77
N VAL A 2 18.07 23.26 -36.79
CA VAL A 2 16.75 23.71 -37.22
C VAL A 2 16.01 24.11 -35.94
N GLY A 3 15.63 25.39 -35.81
CA GLY A 3 14.95 25.91 -34.63
C GLY A 3 13.57 25.28 -34.46
N ARG A 4 13.26 24.81 -33.25
CA ARG A 4 11.92 24.27 -32.91
C ARG A 4 10.90 25.40 -32.91
N VAL A 5 9.94 25.32 -33.83
CA VAL A 5 8.79 26.23 -33.87
C VAL A 5 7.78 25.80 -32.79
N ILE A 6 7.29 26.76 -32.02
CA ILE A 6 6.37 26.59 -30.90
C ILE A 6 4.97 27.03 -31.35
N SER A 7 4.03 26.10 -31.41
CA SER A 7 2.62 26.43 -31.70
C SER A 7 2.03 27.27 -30.58
N CYS A 8 1.39 28.38 -30.94
CA CYS A 8 0.82 29.36 -30.03
C CYS A 8 -0.70 29.20 -29.96
N VAL A 9 -1.20 28.82 -28.78
CA VAL A 9 -2.63 28.58 -28.56
C VAL A 9 -3.44 29.89 -28.60
N TYR A 10 -2.81 31.04 -28.37
CA TYR A 10 -3.51 32.33 -28.27
C TYR A 10 -3.86 32.92 -29.64
N CYS A 11 -2.96 32.83 -30.62
CA CYS A 11 -3.22 33.30 -31.99
C CYS A 11 -3.45 32.19 -33.00
N GLY A 12 -3.27 30.91 -32.62
CA GLY A 12 -3.29 29.77 -33.53
C GLY A 12 -2.10 29.68 -34.49
N GLY A 13 -1.10 30.57 -34.38
CA GLY A 13 0.11 30.61 -35.19
C GLY A 13 1.30 29.87 -34.56
N ALA A 14 2.50 30.05 -35.11
CA ALA A 14 3.71 29.38 -34.64
C ALA A 14 4.85 30.40 -34.40
N HIS A 15 5.57 30.27 -33.29
CA HIS A 15 6.61 31.20 -32.83
C HIS A 15 7.94 30.48 -32.60
N GLU A 16 9.07 31.10 -32.95
CA GLU A 16 10.37 30.44 -32.81
C GLU A 16 10.93 30.49 -31.38
N ARG A 17 10.42 31.39 -30.53
CA ARG A 17 10.91 31.54 -29.14
C ARG A 17 9.74 31.65 -28.15
N PRO A 18 9.87 31.09 -26.93
CA PRO A 18 8.83 31.17 -25.90
C PRO A 18 8.47 32.60 -25.47
N ALA A 19 9.40 33.55 -25.62
CA ALA A 19 9.15 34.97 -25.34
C ALA A 19 8.09 35.56 -26.28
N ASP A 20 8.06 35.11 -27.53
CA ASP A 20 7.13 35.59 -28.55
C ASP A 20 5.70 35.04 -28.29
N VAL A 21 5.60 33.81 -27.75
CA VAL A 21 4.31 33.23 -27.26
C VAL A 21 3.76 34.02 -26.06
N LYS A 22 4.63 34.43 -25.13
CA LYS A 22 4.23 35.24 -23.98
C LYS A 22 3.77 36.64 -24.38
N GLN A 23 4.43 37.24 -25.37
CA GLN A 23 4.01 38.53 -25.91
C GLN A 23 2.65 38.40 -26.62
N CYS A 24 2.47 37.35 -27.43
CA CYS A 24 1.19 37.07 -28.10
C CYS A 24 0.01 36.92 -27.11
N TRP A 25 0.25 36.34 -25.94
CA TRP A 25 -0.74 36.25 -24.86
C TRP A 25 -1.07 37.61 -24.23
N ALA A 26 -0.05 38.45 -24.01
CA ALA A 26 -0.24 39.79 -23.44
C ALA A 26 -1.00 40.71 -24.40
N ASP A 27 -0.71 40.61 -25.70
CA ASP A 27 -1.36 41.41 -26.75
C ASP A 27 -2.85 41.04 -26.92
N GLN A 28 -3.20 39.76 -26.72
CA GLN A 28 -4.59 39.27 -26.75
C GLN A 28 -5.41 39.72 -25.54
N GLN A 29 -4.78 40.05 -24.40
CA GLN A 29 -5.48 40.56 -23.22
C GLN A 29 -5.77 42.06 -23.27
N ALA A 30 -5.03 42.81 -24.11
CA ALA A 30 -5.09 44.27 -24.14
C ALA A 30 -6.09 44.85 -25.17
N THR A 31 -6.84 44.02 -25.91
CA THR A 31 -7.68 44.51 -27.02
C THR A 31 -9.19 44.48 -26.67
N PRO A 32 -9.87 45.64 -26.55
CA PRO A 32 -11.32 45.72 -26.69
C PRO A 32 -11.71 45.71 -28.18
N THR A 33 -12.73 44.93 -28.50
CA THR A 33 -13.25 44.66 -29.85
C THR A 33 -13.39 45.91 -30.73
N THR A 34 -12.66 45.99 -31.85
CA THR A 34 -13.03 46.83 -33.00
C THR A 34 -12.53 46.25 -34.34
N THR A 35 -13.38 46.33 -35.36
CA THR A 35 -13.35 45.79 -36.74
C THR A 35 -12.21 46.43 -37.60
N PRO A 36 -11.74 45.80 -38.70
CA PRO A 36 -10.43 46.12 -39.28
C PRO A 36 -10.47 47.24 -40.34
N THR A 37 -9.37 48.00 -40.45
CA THR A 37 -9.05 48.77 -41.66
C THR A 37 -7.53 48.80 -41.87
N THR A 38 -7.17 48.74 -43.15
CA THR A 38 -5.89 48.49 -43.83
C THR A 38 -4.71 49.47 -43.58
N THR A 39 -3.49 48.92 -43.40
CA THR A 39 -2.09 49.31 -43.83
C THR A 39 -1.62 50.79 -43.89
N PRO A 40 -0.30 51.11 -43.92
CA PRO A 40 0.87 50.61 -43.17
C PRO A 40 1.81 51.74 -42.64
N THR A 41 2.88 51.35 -41.92
CA THR A 41 4.26 51.94 -41.92
C THR A 41 4.74 52.74 -40.69
N THR A 42 5.99 52.43 -40.31
CA THR A 42 7.05 53.21 -39.63
C THR A 42 7.20 53.23 -38.10
N THR A 43 8.38 52.76 -37.69
CA THR A 43 9.10 52.79 -36.39
C THR A 43 9.55 54.22 -35.99
N PRO A 44 10.30 54.41 -34.87
CA PRO A 44 9.98 54.37 -33.42
C PRO A 44 10.11 55.77 -32.76
N ALA A 45 9.86 55.92 -31.44
CA ALA A 45 10.78 56.59 -30.51
C ALA A 45 10.25 56.75 -29.06
N THR A 46 11.17 56.48 -28.11
CA THR A 46 11.41 57.15 -26.80
C THR A 46 10.38 57.11 -25.66
N ALA A 47 10.84 56.46 -24.57
CA ALA A 47 10.52 56.73 -23.16
C ALA A 47 10.85 58.22 -22.78
N PRO A 48 10.40 58.80 -21.64
CA PRO A 48 10.83 58.36 -20.29
C PRO A 48 9.86 58.58 -19.10
N THR A 49 10.05 57.72 -18.08
CA THR A 49 10.25 58.01 -16.64
C THR A 49 9.35 59.03 -15.90
N THR A 50 8.69 58.59 -14.82
CA THR A 50 8.89 59.09 -13.43
C THR A 50 8.11 58.27 -12.40
N THR A 51 8.82 57.80 -11.37
CA THR A 51 8.35 57.49 -10.00
C THR A 51 8.74 58.68 -9.09
N PRO A 52 8.48 58.71 -7.77
CA PRO A 52 7.50 58.02 -6.90
C PRO A 52 6.82 58.98 -5.88
N ALA A 53 5.81 58.51 -5.11
CA ALA A 53 5.57 59.01 -3.74
C ALA A 53 4.67 58.07 -2.90
N GLU A 54 5.17 57.78 -1.69
CA GLU A 54 4.57 57.23 -0.46
C GLU A 54 3.28 57.97 -0.03
N ALA A 55 2.37 57.52 0.83
CA ALA A 55 2.18 56.37 1.72
C ALA A 55 0.70 56.36 2.19
N THR A 56 0.24 55.23 2.72
CA THR A 56 -0.45 55.03 4.03
C THR A 56 -1.51 53.93 3.96
N ALA A 57 -1.54 53.15 5.04
CA ALA A 57 -2.36 51.97 5.23
C ALA A 57 -3.80 52.33 5.60
N ASP A 58 -4.76 51.60 5.03
CA ASP A 58 -6.01 51.24 5.70
C ASP A 58 -6.60 49.99 5.04
N THR A 59 -7.06 49.04 5.85
CA THR A 59 -7.89 47.88 5.46
C THR A 59 -9.10 47.98 6.39
N PRO A 60 -10.37 47.87 5.94
CA PRO A 60 -10.88 46.57 5.52
C PRO A 60 -12.02 46.56 4.48
N GLY A 61 -12.27 45.39 3.90
CA GLY A 61 -13.57 45.06 3.28
C GLY A 61 -13.56 44.98 1.76
N GLY A 62 -12.94 43.94 1.21
CA GLY A 62 -13.19 43.50 -0.16
C GLY A 62 -14.11 42.29 -0.14
N SER A 63 -15.39 42.50 -0.45
CA SER A 63 -16.31 41.45 -0.85
C SER A 63 -15.64 40.55 -1.88
N ARG A 64 -15.54 39.24 -1.59
CA ARG A 64 -15.24 38.24 -2.60
C ARG A 64 -16.34 38.33 -3.65
N GLU A 65 -16.00 38.84 -4.83
CA GLU A 65 -16.82 38.61 -6.01
C GLU A 65 -16.98 37.09 -6.18
N PRO A 66 -18.22 36.60 -6.30
CA PRO A 66 -18.44 35.20 -6.62
C PRO A 66 -17.83 34.91 -8.00
N ALA A 67 -17.27 33.70 -8.13
CA ALA A 67 -16.84 33.13 -9.40
C ALA A 67 -17.92 33.33 -10.47
N PRO A 68 -17.56 33.51 -11.77
CA PRO A 68 -18.54 33.82 -12.79
C PRO A 68 -19.47 32.62 -12.98
N THR A 69 -20.66 32.70 -12.39
CA THR A 69 -21.86 32.09 -12.96
C THR A 69 -22.05 32.75 -14.31
N SER A 70 -21.61 32.08 -15.37
CA SER A 70 -21.84 32.58 -16.72
C SER A 70 -23.35 32.81 -16.91
N PRO A 71 -23.78 33.99 -17.40
CA PRO A 71 -25.18 34.25 -17.69
C PRO A 71 -25.52 33.57 -19.02
N LEU A 72 -25.62 32.24 -19.01
CA LEU A 72 -26.34 31.53 -20.08
C LEU A 72 -27.82 31.75 -19.82
N GLY A 73 -28.49 32.40 -20.77
CA GLY A 73 -29.85 32.91 -20.62
C GLY A 73 -30.85 31.82 -20.29
N ASN A 74 -31.88 32.19 -19.53
CA ASN A 74 -33.08 31.39 -19.27
C ASN A 74 -33.85 31.16 -20.58
N VAL A 75 -33.41 30.24 -21.43
CA VAL A 75 -34.07 29.99 -22.72
C VAL A 75 -35.18 28.95 -22.53
N ALA A 76 -36.39 29.30 -22.94
CA ALA A 76 -37.51 28.37 -22.92
C ALA A 76 -37.28 27.23 -23.93
N VAL A 77 -37.42 25.98 -23.47
CA VAL A 77 -37.33 24.79 -24.33
C VAL A 77 -38.73 24.26 -24.68
N GLN A 78 -38.81 23.27 -25.57
CA GLN A 78 -40.06 22.53 -25.74
C GLN A 78 -40.22 21.51 -24.60
N LEU A 79 -41.38 21.48 -23.95
CA LEU A 79 -41.68 20.49 -22.91
C LEU A 79 -42.00 19.14 -23.57
N ARG A 80 -40.95 18.37 -23.88
CA ARG A 80 -41.07 17.03 -24.45
C ARG A 80 -40.04 16.07 -23.85
N ARG A 81 -40.46 14.83 -23.63
CA ARG A 81 -39.65 13.73 -23.11
C ARG A 81 -38.61 13.28 -24.12
N GLY A 82 -38.92 13.39 -25.41
CA GLY A 82 -38.08 12.85 -26.47
C GLY A 82 -38.06 11.31 -26.44
N PRO A 83 -37.06 10.68 -27.05
CA PRO A 83 -36.97 9.22 -27.11
C PRO A 83 -36.93 8.56 -25.72
N HIS A 84 -37.78 7.55 -25.51
CA HIS A 84 -37.94 6.89 -24.20
C HIS A 84 -36.62 6.36 -23.61
N HIS A 85 -35.71 5.85 -24.45
CA HIS A 85 -34.43 5.26 -24.00
C HIS A 85 -33.37 6.29 -23.57
N LEU A 86 -33.62 7.60 -23.74
CA LEU A 86 -32.79 8.66 -23.15
C LEU A 86 -33.13 8.91 -21.68
N GLY A 87 -34.21 8.30 -21.15
CA GLY A 87 -34.55 8.35 -19.73
C GLY A 87 -34.71 9.78 -19.19
N ARG A 88 -35.26 10.69 -20.01
CA ARG A 88 -35.40 12.09 -19.64
C ARG A 88 -36.37 12.26 -18.48
N ASN A 89 -35.96 13.06 -17.50
CA ASN A 89 -36.73 13.38 -16.32
C ASN A 89 -37.48 14.71 -16.50
N VAL A 90 -38.46 14.98 -15.63
CA VAL A 90 -39.12 16.27 -15.53
C VAL A 90 -39.25 16.69 -14.08
N ILE A 91 -38.98 17.96 -13.79
CA ILE A 91 -39.16 18.55 -12.46
C ILE A 91 -40.45 19.34 -12.46
N VAL A 92 -41.31 19.08 -11.48
CA VAL A 92 -42.61 19.73 -11.29
C VAL A 92 -42.72 20.35 -9.90
N GLY A 93 -43.62 21.31 -9.75
CA GLY A 93 -43.90 21.94 -8.46
C GLY A 93 -44.72 21.03 -7.54
N PRO A 94 -44.85 21.39 -6.25
CA PRO A 94 -45.67 20.64 -5.30
C PRO A 94 -47.10 20.46 -5.82
N GLU A 95 -47.62 19.24 -5.73
CA GLU A 95 -48.97 18.84 -6.13
C GLU A 95 -49.31 19.06 -7.62
N ALA A 96 -48.35 19.49 -8.44
CA ALA A 96 -48.57 19.67 -9.87
C ALA A 96 -48.78 18.31 -10.56
N PRO A 97 -49.70 18.21 -11.54
CA PRO A 97 -49.87 16.98 -12.31
C PRO A 97 -48.63 16.71 -13.17
N ALA A 98 -48.33 15.42 -13.40
CA ALA A 98 -47.29 15.04 -14.35
C ALA A 98 -47.69 15.50 -15.77
N PRO A 99 -46.77 16.09 -16.55
CA PRO A 99 -47.04 16.38 -17.94
C PRO A 99 -47.40 15.11 -18.72
N ALA A 100 -48.23 15.24 -19.76
CA ALA A 100 -48.80 14.09 -20.47
C ALA A 100 -47.76 13.07 -20.97
N GLU A 101 -46.59 13.54 -21.43
CA GLU A 101 -45.49 12.67 -21.92
C GLU A 101 -44.80 11.84 -20.81
N TRP A 102 -45.01 12.19 -19.54
CA TRP A 102 -44.51 11.48 -18.36
C TRP A 102 -45.64 10.90 -17.50
N ALA A 103 -46.86 10.77 -18.03
CA ALA A 103 -48.00 10.27 -17.26
C ALA A 103 -47.79 8.84 -16.72
N ASP A 104 -46.93 8.04 -17.38
CA ASP A 104 -46.56 6.67 -17.02
C ASP A 104 -45.26 6.60 -16.19
N ALA A 105 -44.57 7.71 -15.99
CA ALA A 105 -43.28 7.74 -15.30
C ALA A 105 -43.46 7.66 -13.76
N PRO A 106 -42.54 6.99 -13.04
CA PRO A 106 -42.53 7.02 -11.58
C PRO A 106 -42.38 8.45 -11.06
N ARG A 107 -43.17 8.79 -10.03
CA ARG A 107 -43.08 10.07 -9.33
C ARG A 107 -42.26 9.91 -8.06
N ILE A 108 -41.24 10.76 -7.88
CA ILE A 108 -40.41 10.83 -6.67
C ILE A 108 -40.51 12.23 -6.09
N THR A 109 -40.98 12.34 -4.86
CA THR A 109 -41.09 13.61 -4.13
C THR A 109 -39.77 13.91 -3.43
N ILE A 110 -39.24 15.12 -3.65
CA ILE A 110 -38.03 15.65 -3.05
C ILE A 110 -38.44 16.73 -2.04
N ASP A 111 -38.69 16.29 -0.81
CA ASP A 111 -39.03 17.15 0.32
C ASP A 111 -37.82 17.42 1.24
N GLU A 112 -38.03 18.15 2.33
CA GLU A 112 -36.93 18.49 3.25
C GLU A 112 -36.32 17.24 3.92
N ALA A 113 -37.11 16.17 4.10
CA ALA A 113 -36.62 14.92 4.65
C ALA A 113 -35.73 14.17 3.65
N ALA A 114 -36.09 14.18 2.36
CA ALA A 114 -35.30 13.66 1.27
C ALA A 114 -33.93 14.35 1.16
N VAL A 115 -33.92 15.69 1.26
CA VAL A 115 -32.68 16.49 1.23
C VAL A 115 -31.84 16.25 2.49
N ALA A 116 -32.46 16.13 3.66
CA ALA A 116 -31.77 15.85 4.91
C ALA A 116 -31.24 14.42 5.01
N SER A 117 -31.80 13.46 4.27
CA SER A 117 -31.35 12.05 4.24
C SER A 117 -31.36 11.47 2.82
N PRO A 118 -30.47 11.93 1.92
CA PRO A 118 -30.47 11.55 0.50
C PRO A 118 -30.27 10.04 0.27
N ALA A 119 -29.53 9.38 1.15
CA ALA A 119 -29.20 7.96 1.05
C ALA A 119 -30.44 7.05 0.96
N ALA A 120 -31.57 7.43 1.58
CA ALA A 120 -32.77 6.61 1.61
C ALA A 120 -33.44 6.42 0.23
N MET A 121 -33.21 7.35 -0.70
CA MET A 121 -33.80 7.32 -2.04
C MET A 121 -32.78 7.23 -3.18
N LEU A 122 -31.49 7.44 -2.89
CA LEU A 122 -30.43 7.40 -3.87
C LEU A 122 -30.43 6.10 -4.69
N ASP A 123 -30.69 4.95 -4.07
CA ASP A 123 -30.73 3.67 -4.78
C ASP A 123 -31.83 3.61 -5.86
N ALA A 124 -33.01 4.18 -5.58
CA ALA A 124 -34.10 4.25 -6.54
C ALA A 124 -33.76 5.20 -7.70
N VAL A 125 -33.17 6.35 -7.39
CA VAL A 125 -32.77 7.36 -8.38
C VAL A 125 -31.60 6.87 -9.24
N ARG A 126 -30.58 6.25 -8.64
CA ARG A 126 -29.45 5.62 -9.32
C ARG A 126 -29.93 4.54 -10.29
N ARG A 127 -30.85 3.68 -9.84
CA ARG A 127 -31.44 2.64 -10.68
C ARG A 127 -32.18 3.23 -11.88
N ALA A 128 -33.04 4.22 -11.66
CA ALA A 128 -33.77 4.86 -12.74
C ALA A 128 -32.83 5.50 -13.78
N ALA A 129 -31.77 6.20 -13.32
CA ALA A 129 -30.76 6.78 -14.21
C ALA A 129 -30.00 5.71 -15.02
N HIS A 130 -29.64 4.59 -14.38
CA HIS A 130 -28.93 3.50 -15.03
C HIS A 130 -29.79 2.78 -16.07
N GLU A 131 -31.04 2.47 -15.73
CA GLU A 131 -32.01 1.77 -16.59
C GLU A 131 -32.67 2.69 -17.64
N SER A 132 -32.27 3.97 -17.71
CA SER A 132 -32.86 4.99 -18.57
C SER A 132 -34.38 5.13 -18.39
N ILE A 133 -34.85 5.03 -17.15
CA ILE A 133 -36.25 5.25 -16.78
C ILE A 133 -36.42 6.74 -16.46
N GLY A 134 -37.23 7.43 -17.26
CA GLY A 134 -37.60 8.83 -16.99
C GLY A 134 -38.45 8.94 -15.73
N VAL A 135 -38.17 9.94 -14.89
CA VAL A 135 -38.80 10.16 -13.58
C VAL A 135 -39.47 11.53 -13.53
N VAL A 136 -40.61 11.62 -12.83
CA VAL A 136 -41.22 12.90 -12.42
C VAL A 136 -40.69 13.25 -11.03
N PHE A 137 -39.79 14.22 -10.94
CA PHE A 137 -39.33 14.76 -9.67
C PHE A 137 -40.26 15.87 -9.20
N GLU A 138 -40.98 15.64 -8.13
CA GLU A 138 -41.78 16.66 -7.47
C GLU A 138 -40.92 17.38 -6.44
N LEU A 139 -40.56 18.64 -6.73
CA LEU A 139 -39.65 19.41 -5.88
C LEU A 139 -40.44 20.24 -4.87
N VAL A 140 -40.45 19.79 -3.61
CA VAL A 140 -41.10 20.46 -2.49
C VAL A 140 -40.09 21.25 -1.65
N ALA A 141 -38.88 20.72 -1.50
CA ALA A 141 -37.77 21.41 -0.84
C ALA A 141 -37.08 22.43 -1.75
N THR A 142 -36.36 23.37 -1.12
CA THR A 142 -35.46 24.28 -1.86
C THR A 142 -34.18 23.53 -2.25
N PHE A 143 -34.07 23.09 -3.50
CA PHE A 143 -32.96 22.24 -3.96
C PHE A 143 -32.47 22.58 -5.38
N ASP A 144 -32.60 23.86 -5.77
CA ASP A 144 -32.19 24.39 -7.08
C ASP A 144 -30.67 24.43 -7.25
N ALA A 145 -29.96 24.93 -6.23
CA ALA A 145 -28.52 25.04 -6.25
C ALA A 145 -27.86 23.73 -5.83
N ALA A 146 -26.74 23.39 -6.48
CA ALA A 146 -25.92 22.26 -6.06
C ALA A 146 -25.45 22.45 -4.61
N PRO A 147 -25.59 21.45 -3.73
CA PRO A 147 -25.17 21.55 -2.34
C PRO A 147 -23.68 21.91 -2.18
N ASP A 148 -23.36 22.83 -1.27
CA ASP A 148 -21.98 23.16 -0.88
C ASP A 148 -21.44 22.12 0.14
N GLU A 149 -21.49 20.83 -0.21
CA GLU A 149 -21.03 19.77 0.67
C GLU A 149 -19.49 19.78 0.80
N ARG A 150 -19.02 19.95 2.03
CA ARG A 150 -17.61 19.98 2.40
C ARG A 150 -17.34 18.96 3.50
N ASP A 151 -16.22 18.25 3.38
CA ASP A 151 -15.68 17.45 4.46
C ASP A 151 -14.27 17.95 4.78
N THR A 152 -14.10 18.48 6.00
CA THR A 152 -12.82 19.01 6.48
C THR A 152 -12.07 17.99 7.33
N ARG A 153 -12.65 16.80 7.57
CA ARG A 153 -11.97 15.73 8.27
C ARG A 153 -10.76 15.26 7.46
N PRO A 154 -9.69 14.78 8.13
CA PRO A 154 -8.58 14.14 7.44
C PRO A 154 -9.05 12.97 6.55
N PRO A 155 -8.35 12.68 5.43
CA PRO A 155 -8.72 11.60 4.52
C PRO A 155 -8.91 10.23 5.19
N TYR A 156 -8.10 9.89 6.19
CA TYR A 156 -8.21 8.62 6.92
C TYR A 156 -9.50 8.50 7.76
N GLU A 157 -10.13 9.61 8.15
CA GLU A 157 -11.43 9.59 8.83
C GLU A 157 -12.61 9.55 7.85
N ALA A 158 -12.47 10.18 6.68
CA ALA A 158 -13.46 10.09 5.61
C ALA A 158 -13.57 8.64 5.10
N GLY A 159 -12.42 7.98 4.92
CA GLY A 159 -12.31 6.59 4.52
C GLY A 159 -12.62 6.35 3.04
N VAL A 160 -12.27 5.16 2.56
CA VAL A 160 -12.38 4.80 1.13
C VAL A 160 -13.82 4.81 0.59
N ALA A 161 -14.80 4.57 1.47
CA ALA A 161 -16.22 4.51 1.14
C ALA A 161 -16.94 5.87 1.20
N HIS A 162 -16.24 6.98 1.44
CA HIS A 162 -16.83 8.31 1.50
C HIS A 162 -17.63 8.65 0.23
N GLU A 163 -18.79 9.30 0.39
CA GLU A 163 -19.68 9.75 -0.69
C GLU A 163 -20.29 11.12 -0.36
N PHE A 164 -20.50 11.93 -1.39
CA PHE A 164 -21.19 13.22 -1.34
C PHE A 164 -22.66 13.02 -1.74
N THR A 165 -23.46 12.47 -0.82
CA THR A 165 -24.80 11.96 -1.14
C THR A 165 -25.80 13.03 -1.58
N ALA A 166 -25.79 14.24 -0.99
CA ALA A 166 -26.69 15.31 -1.48
C ALA A 166 -26.20 15.86 -2.82
N GLY A 167 -24.88 15.97 -3.01
CA GLY A 167 -24.30 16.36 -4.30
C GLY A 167 -24.65 15.37 -5.42
N GLU A 168 -24.65 14.07 -5.13
CA GLU A 168 -25.06 13.03 -6.08
C GLU A 168 -26.56 13.06 -6.36
N LEU A 169 -27.40 13.17 -5.32
CA LEU A 169 -28.85 13.28 -5.50
C LEU A 169 -29.19 14.50 -6.38
N HIS A 170 -28.57 15.64 -6.11
CA HIS A 170 -28.70 16.85 -6.94
C HIS A 170 -28.29 16.58 -8.39
N HIS A 171 -27.14 15.94 -8.60
CA HIS A 171 -26.69 15.59 -9.95
C HIS A 171 -27.71 14.73 -10.71
N LEU A 172 -28.22 13.67 -10.08
CA LEU A 172 -29.13 12.73 -10.72
C LEU A 172 -30.51 13.37 -11.01
N ILE A 173 -30.97 14.28 -10.15
CA ILE A 173 -32.19 15.05 -10.39
C ILE A 173 -31.99 16.01 -11.54
N TRP A 174 -30.93 16.82 -11.56
CA TRP A 174 -30.84 17.98 -12.46
C TRP A 174 -30.18 17.70 -13.82
N SER A 175 -29.30 16.72 -13.91
CA SER A 175 -28.47 16.50 -15.11
C SER A 175 -29.27 16.16 -16.37
N ASN A 176 -30.33 15.37 -16.22
CA ASN A 176 -31.19 14.90 -17.32
C ASN A 176 -32.66 15.33 -17.18
N SER A 177 -32.92 16.44 -16.49
CA SER A 177 -34.28 16.95 -16.25
C SER A 177 -34.61 18.23 -17.00
N ILE A 178 -35.84 18.29 -17.51
CA ILE A 178 -36.49 19.55 -17.87
C ILE A 178 -37.20 20.11 -16.63
N ASP A 179 -36.88 21.34 -16.25
CA ASP A 179 -37.61 22.07 -15.20
C ASP A 179 -38.90 22.66 -15.78
N ALA A 180 -40.04 22.12 -15.36
CA ALA A 180 -41.37 22.53 -15.80
C ALA A 180 -42.18 23.21 -14.68
N ARG A 181 -41.53 23.67 -13.62
CA ARG A 181 -42.19 24.36 -12.49
C ARG A 181 -42.81 25.70 -12.88
N GLU A 182 -42.24 26.40 -13.87
CA GLU A 182 -42.78 27.63 -14.43
C GLU A 182 -43.71 27.32 -15.62
N PRO A 183 -45.03 27.50 -15.50
CA PRO A 183 -45.97 27.13 -16.55
C PRO A 183 -45.69 27.89 -17.86
N GLY A 184 -45.57 27.15 -18.96
CA GLY A 184 -45.32 27.71 -20.29
C GLY A 184 -43.87 28.16 -20.55
N HIS A 185 -42.97 27.98 -19.59
CA HIS A 185 -41.57 28.37 -19.72
C HIS A 185 -40.62 27.29 -19.16
N PRO A 186 -40.62 26.07 -19.75
CA PRO A 186 -39.75 25.00 -19.27
C PRO A 186 -38.27 25.32 -19.59
N ARG A 187 -37.35 24.87 -18.74
CA ARG A 187 -35.91 25.13 -18.87
C ARG A 187 -35.08 23.86 -18.75
N TRP A 188 -33.93 23.81 -19.41
CA TRP A 188 -32.98 22.70 -19.24
C TRP A 188 -31.55 23.19 -19.37
N SER A 189 -30.78 23.10 -18.28
CA SER A 189 -29.40 23.61 -18.21
C SER A 189 -28.44 23.01 -19.25
N LEU A 190 -28.72 21.82 -19.76
CA LEU A 190 -27.91 21.20 -20.81
C LEU A 190 -28.12 21.89 -22.17
N VAL A 191 -29.35 22.34 -22.46
CA VAL A 191 -29.64 23.14 -23.66
C VAL A 191 -28.94 24.48 -23.59
N ASP A 192 -28.94 25.15 -22.42
CA ASP A 192 -28.24 26.42 -22.22
C ASP A 192 -26.73 26.28 -22.51
N ARG A 193 -26.12 25.17 -22.08
CA ARG A 193 -24.73 24.84 -22.40
C ARG A 193 -24.51 24.54 -23.88
N ALA A 194 -25.44 23.83 -24.52
CA ALA A 194 -25.38 23.56 -25.95
C ALA A 194 -25.45 24.86 -26.76
N ILE A 195 -26.29 25.82 -26.37
CA ILE A 195 -26.34 27.17 -26.95
C ILE A 195 -25.00 27.89 -26.74
N GLY A 196 -24.42 27.80 -25.54
CA GLY A 196 -23.07 28.31 -25.27
C GLY A 196 -21.98 27.69 -26.15
N ALA A 197 -22.18 26.46 -26.63
CA ALA A 197 -21.32 25.77 -27.60
C ALA A 197 -21.70 26.06 -29.08
N GLY A 198 -22.65 26.96 -29.33
CA GLY A 198 -23.06 27.42 -30.66
C GLY A 198 -24.31 26.77 -31.23
N ALA A 199 -25.07 25.99 -30.45
CA ALA A 199 -26.35 25.44 -30.89
C ALA A 199 -27.45 26.51 -30.93
N THR A 200 -28.54 26.22 -31.65
CA THR A 200 -29.78 27.02 -31.62
C THR A 200 -30.96 26.14 -31.25
N ILE A 201 -32.00 26.72 -30.62
CA ILE A 201 -33.23 25.99 -30.32
C ILE A 201 -34.08 25.89 -31.59
N GLY A 202 -34.56 24.70 -31.90
CA GLY A 202 -35.50 24.48 -33.00
C GLY A 202 -35.35 23.10 -33.65
N GLY A 203 -36.12 22.88 -34.71
CA GLY A 203 -36.11 21.63 -35.48
C GLY A 203 -36.85 20.46 -34.82
N ASP A 204 -36.63 19.27 -35.37
CA ASP A 204 -37.30 18.03 -34.95
C ASP A 204 -36.68 17.38 -33.68
N ALA A 205 -35.61 17.97 -33.14
CA ALA A 205 -34.84 17.50 -31.98
C ALA A 205 -34.51 18.66 -31.01
N ASP A 206 -33.67 18.45 -29.98
CA ASP A 206 -33.51 19.40 -28.84
C ASP A 206 -32.87 20.70 -29.25
N VAL A 207 -31.84 20.59 -30.08
CA VAL A 207 -31.12 21.73 -30.62
C VAL A 207 -30.74 21.45 -32.07
N ILE A 208 -30.44 22.51 -32.79
CA ILE A 208 -29.76 22.47 -34.08
C ILE A 208 -28.30 22.81 -33.83
N ASP A 209 -27.39 21.92 -34.25
CA ASP A 209 -25.95 22.12 -34.11
C ASP A 209 -25.43 23.24 -35.04
N PRO A 210 -24.17 23.70 -34.88
CA PRO A 210 -23.59 24.73 -35.75
C PRO A 210 -23.52 24.37 -37.24
N ALA A 211 -23.68 23.09 -37.59
CA ALA A 211 -23.74 22.61 -38.97
C ALA A 211 -25.16 22.54 -39.54
N GLY A 212 -26.18 22.98 -38.77
CA GLY A 212 -27.58 23.00 -39.19
C GLY A 212 -28.31 21.67 -39.02
N ARG A 213 -27.76 20.71 -38.26
CA ARG A 213 -28.35 19.37 -38.06
C ARG A 213 -29.14 19.31 -36.75
N PRO A 214 -30.33 18.69 -36.73
CA PRO A 214 -31.05 18.42 -35.49
C PRO A 214 -30.27 17.39 -34.65
N VAL A 215 -30.23 17.60 -33.34
CA VAL A 215 -29.51 16.75 -32.37
C VAL A 215 -30.32 16.59 -31.08
N TRP A 216 -30.38 15.36 -30.57
CA TRP A 216 -30.88 15.04 -29.23
C TRP A 216 -29.77 15.23 -28.20
N LEU A 217 -30.10 15.74 -27.02
CA LEU A 217 -29.17 15.82 -25.90
C LEU A 217 -29.47 14.71 -24.89
N ASP A 218 -28.40 14.11 -24.33
CA ASP A 218 -28.48 13.14 -23.24
C ASP A 218 -27.74 13.65 -22.00
N GLY A 219 -28.50 13.95 -20.94
CA GLY A 219 -27.98 14.39 -19.65
C GLY A 219 -27.53 13.26 -18.73
N GLY A 220 -27.87 12.01 -19.05
CA GLY A 220 -27.70 10.84 -18.20
C GLY A 220 -26.26 10.30 -18.11
N PRO A 221 -26.11 9.07 -17.58
CA PRO A 221 -24.85 8.34 -17.60
C PRO A 221 -24.20 8.26 -18.98
N VAL A 222 -22.87 8.33 -19.03
CA VAL A 222 -22.13 8.29 -20.29
C VAL A 222 -22.29 6.93 -20.97
N ARG A 223 -22.86 6.93 -22.17
CA ARG A 223 -23.05 5.74 -22.99
C ARG A 223 -23.12 6.07 -24.48
N HIS A 224 -22.94 5.06 -25.31
CA HIS A 224 -23.20 5.14 -26.74
C HIS A 224 -24.70 5.12 -26.99
N HIS A 225 -25.14 5.99 -27.89
CA HIS A 225 -26.50 6.00 -28.42
C HIS A 225 -26.44 5.97 -29.95
N ASP A 226 -27.15 5.04 -30.56
CA ASP A 226 -27.41 5.07 -32.00
C ASP A 226 -28.30 6.29 -32.33
N PRO A 227 -28.23 6.81 -33.58
CA PRO A 227 -29.16 7.84 -34.02
C PRO A 227 -30.61 7.38 -33.86
N VAL A 228 -31.44 8.26 -33.29
CA VAL A 228 -32.88 8.00 -33.08
C VAL A 228 -33.66 8.67 -34.20
N ASP A 229 -34.40 7.88 -34.98
CA ASP A 229 -35.12 8.37 -36.16
C ASP A 229 -34.22 9.16 -37.13
N GLY A 230 -32.94 8.74 -37.24
CA GLY A 230 -31.92 9.40 -38.06
C GLY A 230 -31.28 10.65 -37.42
N VAL A 231 -31.66 11.01 -36.19
CA VAL A 231 -31.14 12.15 -35.43
C VAL A 231 -30.08 11.70 -34.44
N GLY A 232 -28.89 12.30 -34.49
CA GLY A 232 -27.79 11.97 -33.58
C GLY A 232 -28.07 12.40 -32.13
N VAL A 233 -27.47 11.67 -31.17
CA VAL A 233 -27.57 11.96 -29.72
C VAL A 233 -26.22 12.45 -29.19
N VAL A 234 -26.18 13.58 -28.51
CA VAL A 234 -24.97 14.16 -27.93
C VAL A 234 -25.03 14.07 -26.41
N SER A 235 -24.02 13.41 -25.82
CA SER A 235 -23.90 13.27 -24.37
C SER A 235 -23.55 14.59 -23.68
N ARG A 236 -23.95 14.72 -22.42
CA ARG A 236 -23.58 15.84 -21.54
C ARG A 236 -22.07 16.06 -21.49
N VAL A 237 -21.28 14.99 -21.51
CA VAL A 237 -19.81 15.09 -21.49
C VAL A 237 -19.28 15.81 -22.72
N ALA A 238 -19.82 15.54 -23.91
CA ALA A 238 -19.46 16.26 -25.12
C ALA A 238 -19.83 17.75 -25.01
N VAL A 239 -21.06 18.05 -24.57
CA VAL A 239 -21.55 19.44 -24.42
C VAL A 239 -20.71 20.23 -23.41
N GLU A 240 -20.38 19.62 -22.26
CA GLU A 240 -19.54 20.25 -21.22
C GLU A 240 -18.14 20.63 -21.69
N HIS A 241 -17.63 19.90 -22.69
CA HIS A 241 -16.33 20.14 -23.32
C HIS A 241 -16.47 20.90 -24.66
N GLY A 242 -17.63 21.52 -24.92
CA GLY A 242 -17.86 22.41 -26.07
C GLY A 242 -18.04 21.68 -27.41
N SER A 243 -18.36 20.39 -27.39
CA SER A 243 -18.63 19.60 -28.59
C SER A 243 -20.12 19.28 -28.73
N LEU A 244 -20.64 19.41 -29.94
CA LEU A 244 -22.00 19.04 -30.33
C LEU A 244 -22.01 17.94 -31.40
N ARG A 245 -20.92 17.17 -31.50
CA ARG A 245 -20.81 16.08 -32.47
C ARG A 245 -21.39 14.79 -31.88
N PRO A 246 -22.45 14.21 -32.45
CA PRO A 246 -22.97 12.92 -32.02
C PRO A 246 -21.98 11.79 -32.35
N PRO A 247 -22.03 10.63 -31.67
CA PRO A 247 -21.21 9.48 -31.99
C PRO A 247 -21.53 8.95 -33.40
N ASN A 248 -20.56 8.27 -34.03
CA ASN A 248 -20.71 7.72 -35.39
C ASN A 248 -21.23 6.27 -35.35
N SER A 249 -20.51 5.38 -34.66
CA SER A 249 -20.80 3.96 -34.56
C SER A 249 -20.19 3.42 -33.27
N ASN A 250 -20.74 2.35 -32.70
CA ASN A 250 -20.08 1.63 -31.60
C ASN A 250 -19.18 0.48 -32.08
N GLU A 251 -19.02 0.32 -33.38
CA GLU A 251 -18.15 -0.70 -33.97
C GLU A 251 -16.68 -0.25 -33.97
N SER A 252 -15.77 -1.18 -33.67
CA SER A 252 -14.34 -0.98 -33.79
C SER A 252 -13.78 -1.82 -34.94
N GLY A 253 -12.95 -1.19 -35.77
CA GLY A 253 -12.21 -1.87 -36.86
C GLY A 253 -10.84 -2.39 -36.42
N ALA A 254 -10.52 -2.33 -35.13
CA ALA A 254 -9.24 -2.82 -34.62
C ALA A 254 -9.19 -4.36 -34.66
N ASP A 255 -8.04 -4.91 -35.05
CA ASP A 255 -7.79 -6.36 -35.06
C ASP A 255 -7.61 -6.91 -33.63
N LEU A 256 -8.73 -7.05 -32.91
CA LEU A 256 -8.81 -7.47 -31.52
C LEU A 256 -9.46 -8.85 -31.40
N ALA A 257 -9.08 -9.58 -30.36
CA ALA A 257 -9.78 -10.80 -29.99
C ALA A 257 -11.24 -10.49 -29.58
N PRO A 258 -12.18 -11.44 -29.69
CA PRO A 258 -13.59 -11.18 -29.42
C PRO A 258 -13.88 -10.62 -28.02
N ASP A 259 -13.18 -11.09 -27.00
CA ASP A 259 -13.26 -10.62 -25.61
C ASP A 259 -12.71 -9.18 -25.44
N GLN A 260 -11.54 -8.90 -26.04
CA GLN A 260 -10.94 -7.57 -26.08
C GLN A 260 -11.84 -6.58 -26.84
N LEU A 261 -12.42 -6.99 -27.97
CA LEU A 261 -13.33 -6.20 -28.77
C LEU A 261 -14.59 -5.86 -27.96
N ALA A 262 -15.20 -6.84 -27.30
CA ALA A 262 -16.36 -6.63 -26.43
C ALA A 262 -16.08 -5.62 -25.31
N ALA A 263 -14.89 -5.65 -24.70
CA ALA A 263 -14.46 -4.68 -23.71
C ALA A 263 -14.29 -3.27 -24.33
N VAL A 264 -13.62 -3.17 -25.49
CA VAL A 264 -13.37 -1.89 -26.19
C VAL A 264 -14.67 -1.25 -26.67
N THR A 265 -15.64 -2.03 -27.13
CA THR A 265 -16.94 -1.56 -27.62
C THR A 265 -18.02 -1.56 -26.54
N HIS A 266 -17.67 -1.67 -25.25
CA HIS A 266 -18.66 -1.65 -24.18
C HIS A 266 -19.53 -0.38 -24.28
N PRO A 267 -20.88 -0.51 -24.31
CA PRO A 267 -21.77 0.60 -24.63
C PRO A 267 -21.85 1.69 -23.56
N THR A 268 -21.33 1.47 -22.35
CA THR A 268 -21.31 2.48 -21.28
C THR A 268 -19.88 2.92 -20.94
N GLY A 269 -19.72 4.02 -20.21
CA GLY A 269 -18.40 4.50 -19.78
C GLY A 269 -17.76 3.66 -18.67
N THR A 270 -18.54 2.95 -17.85
CA THR A 270 -18.07 2.27 -16.63
C THR A 270 -18.01 0.77 -16.84
N ALA A 271 -16.82 0.17 -16.68
CA ALA A 271 -16.65 -1.27 -16.82
C ALA A 271 -15.49 -1.80 -15.97
N ARG A 272 -15.60 -3.04 -15.54
CA ARG A 272 -14.54 -3.87 -14.98
C ARG A 272 -13.99 -4.80 -16.05
N ILE A 273 -12.68 -4.75 -16.25
CA ILE A 273 -11.99 -5.61 -17.20
C ILE A 273 -11.02 -6.46 -16.39
N ILE A 274 -11.36 -7.74 -16.25
CA ILE A 274 -10.51 -8.71 -15.58
C ILE A 274 -9.59 -9.30 -16.62
N ALA A 275 -8.32 -8.94 -16.54
CA ALA A 275 -7.36 -9.17 -17.59
C ALA A 275 -6.15 -9.94 -17.06
N PRO A 276 -6.14 -11.29 -17.17
CA PRO A 276 -5.02 -12.13 -16.73
C PRO A 276 -3.66 -11.69 -17.30
N ALA A 277 -2.58 -12.15 -16.69
CA ALA A 277 -1.23 -11.93 -17.22
C ALA A 277 -1.15 -12.27 -18.72
N GLY A 278 -0.62 -11.37 -19.54
CA GLY A 278 -0.45 -11.61 -20.99
C GLY A 278 -1.75 -11.56 -21.81
N SER A 279 -2.87 -11.06 -21.28
CA SER A 279 -4.15 -10.94 -22.00
C SER A 279 -4.32 -9.66 -22.82
N GLY A 280 -3.36 -8.72 -22.76
CA GLY A 280 -3.41 -7.47 -23.53
C GLY A 280 -4.06 -6.27 -22.83
N LYS A 281 -3.99 -6.18 -21.49
CA LYS A 281 -4.47 -5.03 -20.67
C LYS A 281 -4.26 -3.65 -21.31
N THR A 282 -3.00 -3.29 -21.55
CA THR A 282 -2.62 -1.97 -22.08
C THR A 282 -3.19 -1.73 -23.47
N ARG A 283 -3.29 -2.78 -24.30
CA ARG A 283 -3.90 -2.70 -25.63
C ARG A 283 -5.38 -2.37 -25.53
N VAL A 284 -6.13 -3.04 -24.66
CA VAL A 284 -7.55 -2.75 -24.43
C VAL A 284 -7.76 -1.33 -23.95
N LEU A 285 -6.94 -0.83 -23.03
CA LEU A 285 -7.00 0.56 -22.55
C LEU A 285 -6.78 1.58 -23.67
N THR A 286 -5.72 1.42 -24.48
CA THR A 286 -5.40 2.35 -25.56
C THR A 286 -6.43 2.30 -26.68
N GLU A 287 -6.92 1.11 -27.04
CA GLU A 287 -7.99 0.98 -28.05
C GLU A 287 -9.32 1.53 -27.54
N ARG A 288 -9.64 1.38 -26.25
CA ARG A 288 -10.84 1.99 -25.66
C ARG A 288 -10.75 3.52 -25.71
N ALA A 289 -9.60 4.10 -25.38
CA ALA A 289 -9.39 5.55 -25.49
C ALA A 289 -9.57 6.04 -26.94
N ARG A 290 -9.00 5.33 -27.91
CA ARG A 290 -9.17 5.63 -29.34
C ARG A 290 -10.64 5.53 -29.76
N HIS A 291 -11.33 4.46 -29.35
CA HIS A 291 -12.76 4.25 -29.63
C HIS A 291 -13.63 5.41 -29.10
N LEU A 292 -13.40 5.84 -27.87
CA LEU A 292 -14.13 6.95 -27.26
C LEU A 292 -13.93 8.28 -28.02
N VAL A 293 -12.71 8.55 -28.50
CA VAL A 293 -12.41 9.80 -29.21
C VAL A 293 -12.89 9.76 -30.67
N GLU A 294 -12.56 8.69 -31.41
CA GLU A 294 -12.75 8.63 -32.86
C GLU A 294 -14.15 8.13 -33.26
N ARG A 295 -14.73 7.22 -32.47
CA ARG A 295 -16.01 6.59 -32.78
C ARG A 295 -17.15 7.23 -32.01
N TRP A 296 -16.96 7.50 -30.73
CA TRP A 296 -17.96 8.21 -29.93
C TRP A 296 -17.89 9.73 -30.06
N ASN A 297 -16.89 10.26 -30.80
CA ASN A 297 -16.67 11.70 -31.00
C ASN A 297 -16.55 12.48 -29.67
N LEU A 298 -16.09 11.83 -28.59
CA LEU A 298 -15.88 12.50 -27.32
C LEU A 298 -14.62 13.38 -27.37
N PRO A 299 -14.66 14.59 -26.80
CA PRO A 299 -13.48 15.44 -26.71
C PRO A 299 -12.33 14.74 -25.96
N PRO A 300 -11.09 14.74 -26.48
CA PRO A 300 -9.94 14.14 -25.81
C PRO A 300 -9.71 14.67 -24.39
N SER A 301 -10.07 15.94 -24.14
CA SER A 301 -10.02 16.58 -22.83
C SER A 301 -10.90 15.93 -21.76
N ALA A 302 -11.91 15.15 -22.15
CA ALA A 302 -12.79 14.41 -21.24
C ALA A 302 -12.23 13.02 -20.85
N VAL A 303 -11.25 12.50 -21.59
CA VAL A 303 -10.70 11.14 -21.43
C VAL A 303 -9.34 11.19 -20.73
N CYS A 304 -9.20 10.43 -19.65
CA CYS A 304 -7.98 10.34 -18.87
C CYS A 304 -7.53 8.88 -18.73
N LEU A 305 -6.43 8.54 -19.39
CA LEU A 305 -5.68 7.30 -19.21
C LEU A 305 -4.79 7.42 -17.98
N VAL A 306 -5.06 6.57 -16.99
CA VAL A 306 -4.37 6.54 -15.71
C VAL A 306 -3.41 5.36 -15.68
N ALA A 307 -2.11 5.67 -15.77
CA ALA A 307 -1.04 4.69 -15.69
C ALA A 307 -0.58 4.49 -14.24
N PHE A 308 -0.24 3.25 -13.87
CA PHE A 308 0.26 2.94 -12.53
C PHE A 308 1.63 3.58 -12.23
N ASN A 309 2.53 3.63 -13.22
CA ASN A 309 3.88 4.17 -13.05
C ASN A 309 4.34 4.97 -14.29
N LYS A 310 5.51 5.62 -14.16
CA LYS A 310 6.06 6.47 -15.22
C LYS A 310 6.41 5.70 -16.50
N ARG A 311 6.86 4.45 -16.39
CA ARG A 311 7.18 3.60 -17.54
C ARG A 311 5.92 3.26 -18.33
N ALA A 312 4.87 2.80 -17.65
CA ALA A 312 3.56 2.53 -18.25
C ALA A 312 2.96 3.80 -18.89
N GLN A 313 3.14 4.96 -18.25
CA GLN A 313 2.72 6.24 -18.84
C GLN A 313 3.41 6.52 -20.19
N THR A 314 4.73 6.36 -20.26
CA THR A 314 5.49 6.57 -21.50
C THR A 314 5.05 5.60 -22.59
N GLU A 315 4.88 4.32 -22.25
CA GLU A 315 4.41 3.29 -23.20
C GLU A 315 3.01 3.61 -23.73
N MET A 316 2.07 4.01 -22.86
CA MET A 316 0.72 4.40 -23.28
C MET A 316 0.74 5.63 -24.19
N LEU A 317 1.59 6.63 -23.90
CA LEU A 317 1.77 7.81 -24.75
C LEU A 317 2.26 7.45 -26.15
N GLU A 318 3.19 6.51 -26.27
CA GLU A 318 3.69 6.02 -27.55
C GLU A 318 2.59 5.29 -28.34
N ARG A 319 1.77 4.47 -27.65
CA ARG A 319 0.67 3.69 -28.27
C ARG A 319 -0.53 4.52 -28.71
N ILE A 320 -0.71 5.72 -28.16
CA ILE A 320 -1.84 6.62 -28.47
C ILE A 320 -1.41 7.94 -29.13
N ALA A 321 -0.19 7.97 -29.68
CA ALA A 321 0.37 9.17 -30.30
C ALA A 321 -0.47 9.71 -31.48
N ASP A 322 -1.28 8.86 -32.10
CA ASP A 322 -2.24 9.17 -33.16
C ASP A 322 -3.50 9.89 -32.68
N VAL A 323 -3.80 9.87 -31.38
CA VAL A 323 -4.98 10.52 -30.77
C VAL A 323 -4.52 11.68 -29.86
N PRO A 324 -4.13 12.84 -30.43
CA PRO A 324 -3.58 13.94 -29.65
C PRO A 324 -4.63 14.52 -28.68
N GLY A 325 -4.16 14.98 -27.52
CA GLY A 325 -4.99 15.66 -26.52
C GLY A 325 -5.59 14.74 -25.46
N VAL A 326 -5.51 13.41 -25.61
CA VAL A 326 -5.87 12.47 -24.53
C VAL A 326 -4.92 12.64 -23.36
N GLN A 327 -5.46 12.73 -22.16
CA GLN A 327 -4.64 12.91 -20.96
C GLN A 327 -4.07 11.56 -20.52
N VAL A 328 -2.76 11.35 -20.62
CA VAL A 328 -2.09 10.16 -20.07
C VAL A 328 -1.27 10.57 -18.84
N ARG A 329 -1.67 10.16 -17.65
CA ARG A 329 -1.07 10.60 -16.37
C ARG A 329 -0.98 9.45 -15.37
N THR A 330 -0.09 9.55 -14.40
CA THR A 330 -0.17 8.73 -13.17
C THR A 330 -1.11 9.38 -12.16
N LEU A 331 -1.63 8.62 -11.19
CA LEU A 331 -2.45 9.19 -10.10
C LEU A 331 -1.72 10.29 -9.34
N ASN A 332 -0.45 10.09 -9.01
CA ASN A 332 0.41 11.12 -8.41
C ASN A 332 0.51 12.39 -9.27
N ALA A 333 0.62 12.25 -10.59
CA ALA A 333 0.67 13.40 -11.50
C ALA A 333 -0.67 14.16 -11.58
N ILE A 334 -1.81 13.45 -11.47
CA ILE A 334 -3.14 14.07 -11.36
C ILE A 334 -3.26 14.78 -10.01
N ALA A 335 -2.91 14.10 -8.92
CA ALA A 335 -2.98 14.62 -7.57
C ALA A 335 -2.13 15.90 -7.39
N LEU A 336 -0.88 15.88 -7.86
CA LEU A 336 -0.02 17.07 -7.82
C LEU A 336 -0.58 18.22 -8.69
N ALA A 337 -1.22 17.90 -9.82
CA ALA A 337 -1.87 18.91 -10.67
C ALA A 337 -3.09 19.55 -9.99
N ILE A 338 -3.87 18.77 -9.24
CA ILE A 338 -4.97 19.27 -8.39
C ILE A 338 -4.42 20.17 -7.27
N VAL A 339 -3.41 19.69 -6.53
CA VAL A 339 -2.79 20.44 -5.43
C VAL A 339 -2.23 21.78 -5.89
N ASN A 340 -1.66 21.84 -7.09
CA ASN A 340 -1.07 23.05 -7.65
C ASN A 340 -2.04 23.88 -8.51
N GLY A 341 -3.27 23.40 -8.76
CA GLY A 341 -4.21 24.06 -9.66
C GLY A 341 -3.68 24.23 -11.08
N THR A 342 -2.98 23.21 -11.59
CA THR A 342 -2.53 23.20 -12.99
C THR A 342 -3.74 22.98 -13.90
N PRO A 343 -3.97 23.80 -14.95
CA PRO A 343 -5.10 23.58 -15.84
C PRO A 343 -5.14 22.13 -16.37
N PRO A 344 -6.33 21.51 -16.44
CA PRO A 344 -7.68 22.08 -16.28
C PRO A 344 -8.23 22.12 -14.83
N PHE A 345 -7.40 21.85 -13.81
CA PHE A 345 -7.84 21.84 -12.41
C PHE A 345 -8.03 23.27 -11.87
N ALA A 346 -8.85 23.42 -10.82
CA ALA A 346 -9.17 24.73 -10.23
C ALA A 346 -7.88 25.42 -9.73
N PRO A 347 -7.72 26.74 -9.96
CA PRO A 347 -6.56 27.48 -9.48
C PRO A 347 -6.35 27.30 -7.97
N SER A 348 -5.09 27.18 -7.56
CA SER A 348 -4.72 27.05 -6.15
C SER A 348 -4.03 28.32 -5.64
N GLY A 349 -4.10 28.56 -4.33
CA GLY A 349 -3.48 29.73 -3.69
C GLY A 349 -1.95 29.72 -3.62
N GLY A 350 -1.28 28.69 -4.15
CA GLY A 350 0.19 28.61 -4.16
C GLY A 350 0.71 27.29 -4.70
N ARG A 351 1.88 27.33 -5.37
CA ARG A 351 2.53 26.15 -5.94
C ARG A 351 3.41 25.46 -4.89
N ARG A 352 3.25 24.15 -4.75
CA ARG A 352 4.07 23.29 -3.89
C ARG A 352 5.12 22.54 -4.69
N SER A 353 6.33 22.43 -4.14
CA SER A 353 7.40 21.58 -4.67
C SER A 353 7.36 20.18 -4.04
N THR A 354 7.87 19.19 -4.76
CA THR A 354 7.96 17.82 -4.26
C THR A 354 9.29 17.57 -3.57
N ILE A 355 9.26 16.97 -2.38
CA ILE A 355 10.44 16.55 -1.62
C ILE A 355 10.63 15.04 -1.67
N ASP A 356 11.87 14.58 -1.48
CA ASP A 356 12.24 13.17 -1.46
C ASP A 356 12.29 12.58 -0.04
N GLU A 357 12.48 11.27 0.06
CA GLU A 357 12.54 10.57 1.35
C GLU A 357 13.64 11.11 2.29
N PRO A 358 14.88 11.43 1.83
CA PRO A 358 15.88 12.10 2.67
C PRO A 358 15.39 13.39 3.33
N GLU A 359 14.63 14.23 2.63
CA GLU A 359 14.04 15.44 3.21
C GLU A 359 12.94 15.10 4.22
N VAL A 360 12.05 14.15 3.88
CA VAL A 360 10.99 13.68 4.80
C VAL A 360 11.61 13.19 6.11
N ARG A 361 12.66 12.37 6.04
CA ARG A 361 13.42 11.88 7.20
C ARG A 361 13.93 13.04 8.05
N ARG A 362 14.47 14.09 7.42
CA ARG A 362 14.98 15.27 8.12
C ARG A 362 13.89 16.07 8.83
N ILE A 363 12.67 16.12 8.27
CA ILE A 363 11.51 16.76 8.90
C ILE A 363 11.04 15.93 10.10
N VAL A 364 10.85 14.63 9.92
CA VAL A 364 10.42 13.70 10.99
C VAL A 364 11.36 13.80 12.19
N GLN A 365 12.68 13.77 11.96
CA GLN A 365 13.72 13.89 12.99
C GLN A 365 13.63 15.14 13.86
N ARG A 366 12.91 16.21 13.46
CA ARG A 366 12.71 17.40 14.30
C ARG A 366 11.68 17.18 15.39
N PHE A 367 10.76 16.23 15.19
CA PHE A 367 9.64 15.95 16.09
C PHE A 367 9.85 14.71 16.94
N VAL A 368 10.76 13.82 16.53
CA VAL A 368 11.00 12.54 17.21
C VAL A 368 12.43 12.45 17.71
N ALA A 369 12.58 12.09 18.99
CA ALA A 369 13.87 11.74 19.54
C ALA A 369 14.18 10.29 19.13
N THR A 370 15.14 10.11 18.23
CA THR A 370 15.61 8.78 17.84
C THR A 370 16.92 8.47 18.57
N PRO A 371 16.89 7.74 19.71
CA PRO A 371 18.12 7.28 20.33
C PRO A 371 18.88 6.45 19.30
N ARG A 372 20.15 6.79 19.05
CA ARG A 372 21.00 6.07 18.09
C ARG A 372 21.16 4.62 18.56
N ARG A 373 20.36 3.72 17.98
CA ARG A 373 20.51 2.27 18.11
C ARG A 373 21.44 1.81 16.98
N ARG A 374 22.53 1.14 17.32
CA ARG A 374 23.47 0.66 16.30
C ARG A 374 22.76 -0.36 15.40
N ASN A 375 23.00 -0.24 14.08
CA ASN A 375 22.47 -1.16 13.06
C ASN A 375 20.94 -1.17 12.89
N VAL A 376 20.26 -0.12 13.34
CA VAL A 376 18.84 0.11 13.11
C VAL A 376 18.70 1.48 12.46
N ASP A 377 17.87 1.58 11.42
CA ASP A 377 17.38 2.86 10.93
C ASP A 377 16.15 3.24 11.79
N PRO A 378 16.29 4.15 12.78
CA PRO A 378 15.21 4.44 13.71
C PRO A 378 14.09 5.27 13.06
N ILE A 379 14.28 5.75 11.82
CA ILE A 379 13.28 6.54 11.10
C ILE A 379 12.50 5.68 10.10
N ALA A 380 13.03 4.54 9.65
CA ALA A 380 12.32 3.67 8.71
C ALA A 380 10.89 3.28 9.17
N PRO A 381 10.65 2.83 10.42
CA PRO A 381 9.30 2.54 10.90
C PRO A 381 8.37 3.76 10.86
N TRP A 382 8.90 4.97 11.09
CA TRP A 382 8.14 6.21 11.00
C TRP A 382 7.71 6.50 9.56
N ILE A 383 8.59 6.30 8.58
CA ILE A 383 8.25 6.47 7.16
C ILE A 383 7.14 5.50 6.75
N GLU A 384 7.25 4.23 7.14
CA GLU A 384 6.24 3.21 6.85
C GLU A 384 4.90 3.51 7.53
N ALA A 385 4.92 3.96 8.78
CA ALA A 385 3.71 4.36 9.49
C ALA A 385 3.04 5.59 8.87
N LEU A 386 3.81 6.59 8.40
CA LEU A 386 3.28 7.73 7.64
C LEU A 386 2.62 7.30 6.32
N GLY A 387 3.21 6.33 5.62
CA GLY A 387 2.63 5.72 4.43
C GLY A 387 1.30 5.03 4.74
N LEU A 388 1.24 4.25 5.83
CA LEU A 388 0.01 3.57 6.26
C LEU A 388 -1.12 4.55 6.61
N VAL A 389 -0.81 5.67 7.25
CA VAL A 389 -1.81 6.71 7.56
C VAL A 389 -2.35 7.34 6.28
N ARG A 390 -1.47 7.75 5.37
CA ARG A 390 -1.83 8.55 4.19
C ARG A 390 -2.42 7.73 3.05
N LEU A 391 -1.73 6.65 2.67
CA LEU A 391 -2.14 5.79 1.55
C LEU A 391 -3.09 4.68 2.00
N GLY A 392 -2.85 4.14 3.19
CA GLY A 392 -3.70 3.11 3.80
C GLY A 392 -5.00 3.66 4.41
N LEU A 393 -5.14 5.00 4.52
CA LEU A 393 -6.26 5.66 5.20
C LEU A 393 -6.48 5.12 6.62
N VAL A 394 -5.38 4.86 7.33
CA VAL A 394 -5.41 4.35 8.70
C VAL A 394 -5.26 5.51 9.69
N ASP A 395 -6.10 5.52 10.72
CA ASP A 395 -5.98 6.47 11.81
C ASP A 395 -4.56 6.42 12.45
N PRO A 396 -3.91 7.57 12.72
CA PRO A 396 -2.57 7.63 13.30
C PRO A 396 -2.38 6.83 14.58
N ALA A 397 -3.36 6.83 15.50
CA ALA A 397 -3.25 6.05 16.75
C ALA A 397 -3.36 4.55 16.49
N THR A 398 -4.18 4.16 15.51
CA THR A 398 -4.26 2.77 15.04
C THR A 398 -2.98 2.34 14.35
N ALA A 399 -2.37 3.21 13.53
CA ALA A 399 -1.06 2.94 12.92
C ALA A 399 0.01 2.78 14.00
N GLU A 400 0.07 3.68 14.97
CA GLU A 400 1.01 3.64 16.11
C GLU A 400 0.96 2.30 16.85
N ALA A 401 -0.25 1.85 17.20
CA ALA A 401 -0.45 0.59 17.91
C ALA A 401 0.07 -0.65 17.13
N ARG A 402 0.09 -0.61 15.79
CA ARG A 402 0.59 -1.73 14.96
C ARG A 402 2.11 -1.91 15.04
N TYR A 403 2.85 -0.87 15.41
CA TYR A 403 4.31 -0.90 15.45
C TYR A 403 4.87 -1.13 16.87
N GLY A 404 4.01 -1.44 17.86
CA GLY A 404 4.44 -2.03 19.13
C GLY A 404 5.51 -1.25 19.92
N GLY A 405 5.55 0.09 19.79
CA GLY A 405 6.55 0.94 20.46
C GLY A 405 7.57 1.63 19.53
N ASP A 406 7.71 1.17 18.27
CA ASP A 406 8.74 1.71 17.37
C ASP A 406 8.44 3.13 16.85
N VAL A 407 7.17 3.53 16.89
CA VAL A 407 6.68 4.85 16.47
C VAL A 407 5.83 5.53 17.56
N ASP A 408 6.14 5.30 18.83
CA ASP A 408 5.43 5.93 19.96
C ASP A 408 5.33 7.45 19.80
N GLY A 409 4.12 7.99 19.94
CA GLY A 409 3.78 9.38 19.70
C GLY A 409 3.48 9.74 18.24
N LEU A 410 3.35 8.77 17.34
CA LEU A 410 2.95 9.01 15.95
C LEU A 410 1.66 9.83 15.84
N ALA A 411 0.65 9.53 16.67
CA ALA A 411 -0.60 10.29 16.69
C ALA A 411 -0.40 11.78 16.98
N ASP A 412 0.54 12.12 17.87
CA ASP A 412 0.87 13.51 18.22
C ASP A 412 1.81 14.18 17.20
N VAL A 413 2.66 13.39 16.54
CA VAL A 413 3.66 13.87 15.58
C VAL A 413 3.03 14.12 14.22
N TYR A 414 2.09 13.27 13.79
CA TYR A 414 1.51 13.34 12.45
C TYR A 414 0.89 14.71 12.11
N PRO A 415 0.07 15.34 12.97
CA PRO A 415 -0.45 16.69 12.72
C PRO A 415 0.67 17.75 12.62
N LYS A 416 1.72 17.64 13.43
CA LYS A 416 2.87 18.57 13.42
C LYS A 416 3.68 18.43 12.13
N TYR A 417 3.89 17.20 11.69
CA TYR A 417 4.52 16.88 10.42
C TYR A 417 3.76 17.49 9.25
N ARG A 418 2.42 17.30 9.17
CA ARG A 418 1.59 17.94 8.13
C ARG A 418 1.69 19.46 8.15
N ALA A 419 1.61 20.07 9.34
CA ALA A 419 1.72 21.51 9.49
C ALA A 419 3.09 22.06 9.03
N GLU A 420 4.17 21.30 9.18
CA GLU A 420 5.49 21.67 8.67
C GLU A 420 5.58 21.59 7.15
N LEU A 421 5.01 20.55 6.53
CA LEU A 421 4.92 20.47 5.06
C LEU A 421 4.14 21.66 4.48
N ASP A 422 3.00 21.99 5.08
CA ASP A 422 2.19 23.14 4.66
C ASP A 422 2.91 24.47 4.84
N ARG A 423 3.59 24.69 5.98
CA ARG A 423 4.38 25.90 6.24
C ARG A 423 5.52 26.07 5.24
N ALA A 424 6.20 24.97 4.90
CA ALA A 424 7.29 24.98 3.94
C ALA A 424 6.80 25.06 2.48
N GLY A 425 5.50 24.91 2.23
CA GLY A 425 4.94 24.89 0.87
C GLY A 425 5.43 23.69 0.07
N VAL A 426 5.63 22.54 0.72
CA VAL A 426 6.15 21.32 0.10
C VAL A 426 5.17 20.17 0.23
N VAL A 427 5.37 19.13 -0.57
CA VAL A 427 4.64 17.86 -0.48
C VAL A 427 5.59 16.72 -0.80
N ASP A 428 5.53 15.59 -0.11
CA ASP A 428 6.27 14.40 -0.51
C ASP A 428 5.43 13.52 -1.45
N PHE A 429 5.94 12.35 -1.85
CA PHE A 429 5.28 11.52 -2.86
C PHE A 429 3.86 11.08 -2.45
N ASP A 430 3.70 10.49 -1.26
CA ASP A 430 2.38 10.06 -0.76
C ASP A 430 1.50 11.25 -0.41
N GLY A 431 2.10 12.34 0.08
CA GLY A 431 1.41 13.58 0.41
C GLY A 431 0.70 14.21 -0.80
N GLN A 432 1.12 13.91 -2.03
CA GLN A 432 0.40 14.36 -3.23
C GLN A 432 -1.03 13.82 -3.23
N ILE A 433 -1.19 12.52 -2.94
CA ILE A 433 -2.49 11.84 -2.90
C ILE A 433 -3.31 12.34 -1.71
N ASP A 434 -2.76 12.29 -0.49
CA ASP A 434 -3.44 12.75 0.74
C ASP A 434 -3.93 14.19 0.63
N ARG A 435 -3.09 15.09 0.08
CA ARG A 435 -3.42 16.49 -0.07
C ARG A 435 -4.47 16.71 -1.17
N ALA A 436 -4.37 16.01 -2.29
CA ALA A 436 -5.37 16.11 -3.35
C ALA A 436 -6.75 15.67 -2.84
N ILE A 437 -6.84 14.56 -2.09
CA ILE A 437 -8.09 14.12 -1.46
C ILE A 437 -8.60 15.19 -0.50
N SER A 438 -7.74 15.75 0.36
CA SER A 438 -8.12 16.83 1.28
C SER A 438 -8.70 18.06 0.54
N VAL A 439 -8.14 18.42 -0.62
CA VAL A 439 -8.67 19.51 -1.47
C VAL A 439 -10.04 19.15 -2.02
N LEU A 440 -10.21 17.95 -2.58
CA LEU A 440 -11.48 17.52 -3.18
C LEU A 440 -12.59 17.34 -2.13
N LEU A 441 -12.24 16.96 -0.91
CA LEU A 441 -13.18 16.85 0.21
C LEU A 441 -13.65 18.24 0.69
N GLY A 442 -12.73 19.18 0.88
CA GLY A 442 -13.01 20.49 1.47
C GLY A 442 -13.47 21.60 0.51
N ASP A 443 -13.21 21.46 -0.79
CA ASP A 443 -13.50 22.48 -1.81
C ASP A 443 -14.39 21.93 -2.95
N PRO A 444 -15.69 22.27 -2.96
CA PRO A 444 -16.65 21.80 -3.98
C PRO A 444 -16.39 22.37 -5.37
N GLU A 445 -15.74 23.51 -5.50
CA GLU A 445 -15.36 24.06 -6.81
C GLU A 445 -14.19 23.29 -7.38
N ALA A 446 -13.14 23.06 -6.57
CA ALA A 446 -12.00 22.24 -6.96
C ALA A 446 -12.44 20.80 -7.32
N ARG A 447 -13.35 20.22 -6.54
CA ARG A 447 -13.95 18.90 -6.82
C ARG A 447 -14.66 18.88 -8.17
N ARG A 448 -15.54 19.85 -8.44
CA ARG A 448 -16.26 19.93 -9.73
C ARG A 448 -15.32 20.16 -10.90
N ALA A 449 -14.26 20.95 -10.74
CA ALA A 449 -13.24 21.15 -11.79
C ALA A 449 -12.49 19.86 -12.08
N ALA A 450 -12.06 19.12 -11.05
CA ALA A 450 -11.40 17.83 -11.21
C ALA A 450 -12.31 16.77 -11.86
N GLN A 451 -13.59 16.71 -11.46
CA GLN A 451 -14.57 15.82 -12.08
C GLN A 451 -14.83 16.12 -13.55
N ARG A 452 -14.85 17.40 -13.95
CA ARG A 452 -14.95 17.79 -15.37
C ARG A 452 -13.72 17.38 -16.17
N ALA A 453 -12.53 17.50 -15.58
CA ALA A 453 -11.26 17.12 -16.20
C ALA A 453 -11.08 15.60 -16.34
N CYS A 454 -11.79 14.81 -15.53
CA CYS A 454 -11.65 13.36 -15.42
C CYS A 454 -12.98 12.63 -15.63
N ARG A 455 -13.80 13.07 -16.61
CA ARG A 455 -15.12 12.46 -16.87
C ARG A 455 -15.05 10.98 -17.19
N LEU A 456 -14.05 10.56 -17.96
CA LEU A 456 -13.81 9.16 -18.31
C LEU A 456 -12.42 8.77 -17.85
N LEU A 457 -12.34 7.97 -16.79
CA LEU A 457 -11.11 7.43 -16.24
C LEU A 457 -10.89 6.02 -16.78
N LEU A 458 -9.79 5.81 -17.48
CA LEU A 458 -9.34 4.51 -17.96
C LEU A 458 -8.14 4.11 -17.11
N VAL A 459 -8.34 3.24 -16.12
CA VAL A 459 -7.38 3.00 -15.03
C VAL A 459 -6.70 1.65 -15.21
N ASP A 460 -5.37 1.66 -15.33
CA ASP A 460 -4.54 0.45 -15.41
C ASP A 460 -4.11 -0.05 -14.01
N GLU A 461 -3.77 -1.34 -13.94
CA GLU A 461 -3.38 -2.08 -12.73
C GLU A 461 -4.26 -1.74 -11.52
N PHE A 462 -5.58 -1.81 -11.71
CA PHE A 462 -6.58 -1.44 -10.70
C PHE A 462 -6.41 -2.18 -9.35
N GLN A 463 -5.85 -3.39 -9.38
CA GLN A 463 -5.58 -4.18 -8.19
C GLN A 463 -4.48 -3.60 -7.29
N ASP A 464 -3.58 -2.77 -7.84
CA ASP A 464 -2.46 -2.18 -7.11
C ASP A 464 -2.81 -0.84 -6.45
N LEU A 465 -4.07 -0.39 -6.59
CA LEU A 465 -4.53 0.81 -5.91
C LEU A 465 -4.52 0.61 -4.40
N THR A 466 -4.08 1.64 -3.67
CA THR A 466 -4.23 1.70 -2.21
C THR A 466 -5.62 2.27 -1.87
N PRO A 467 -6.07 2.21 -0.60
CA PRO A 467 -7.35 2.81 -0.20
C PRO A 467 -7.46 4.30 -0.58
N ALA A 468 -6.39 5.07 -0.42
CA ALA A 468 -6.36 6.47 -0.82
C ALA A 468 -6.45 6.65 -2.34
N HIS A 469 -5.75 5.82 -3.12
CA HIS A 469 -5.85 5.86 -4.58
C HIS A 469 -7.27 5.55 -5.06
N LEU A 470 -7.93 4.54 -4.49
CA LEU A 470 -9.33 4.22 -4.81
C LEU A 470 -10.27 5.37 -4.44
N LEU A 471 -10.10 5.97 -3.25
CA LEU A 471 -10.87 7.15 -2.84
C LEU A 471 -10.69 8.31 -3.83
N LEU A 472 -9.45 8.59 -4.25
CA LEU A 472 -9.16 9.62 -5.24
C LEU A 472 -9.90 9.35 -6.56
N VAL A 473 -9.83 8.12 -7.08
CA VAL A 473 -10.55 7.73 -8.31
C VAL A 473 -12.06 7.93 -8.16
N ARG A 474 -12.66 7.56 -7.02
CA ARG A 474 -14.09 7.74 -6.75
C ARG A 474 -14.48 9.23 -6.68
N LEU A 475 -13.67 10.06 -6.03
CA LEU A 475 -13.90 11.51 -5.97
C LEU A 475 -13.80 12.18 -7.36
N LEU A 476 -12.85 11.73 -8.19
CA LEU A 476 -12.65 12.21 -9.55
C LEU A 476 -13.78 11.79 -10.51
N ALA A 477 -14.27 10.55 -10.39
CA ALA A 477 -15.41 10.11 -11.18
C ALA A 477 -16.68 10.87 -10.76
N GLY A 478 -16.97 10.90 -9.46
CA GLY A 478 -18.23 11.42 -8.93
C GLY A 478 -19.46 10.77 -9.58
N ALA A 479 -20.63 11.38 -9.39
CA ALA A 479 -21.89 10.87 -9.93
C ALA A 479 -22.01 10.97 -11.48
N GLY A 480 -21.26 11.89 -12.08
CA GLY A 480 -21.37 12.23 -13.50
C GLY A 480 -20.21 11.77 -14.37
N GLY A 481 -19.30 10.97 -13.84
CA GLY A 481 -18.16 10.39 -14.54
C GLY A 481 -18.27 8.88 -14.68
N SER A 482 -17.23 8.26 -15.23
CA SER A 482 -17.18 6.82 -15.47
C SER A 482 -15.78 6.27 -15.29
N VAL A 483 -15.70 5.02 -14.82
CA VAL A 483 -14.44 4.33 -14.56
C VAL A 483 -14.40 3.00 -15.31
N PHE A 484 -13.47 2.93 -16.25
CA PHE A 484 -13.09 1.72 -16.95
C PHE A 484 -11.81 1.17 -16.28
N GLY A 485 -11.99 0.27 -15.32
CA GLY A 485 -10.92 -0.29 -14.52
C GLY A 485 -10.40 -1.59 -15.13
N VAL A 486 -9.11 -1.63 -15.43
CA VAL A 486 -8.43 -2.81 -15.98
C VAL A 486 -7.42 -3.32 -14.95
N GLY A 487 -7.45 -4.61 -14.67
CA GLY A 487 -6.54 -5.20 -13.70
C GLY A 487 -6.64 -6.71 -13.62
N ASP A 488 -5.87 -7.28 -12.70
CA ASP A 488 -5.87 -8.71 -12.42
C ASP A 488 -5.67 -8.94 -10.92
N ASP A 489 -6.72 -9.40 -10.24
CA ASP A 489 -6.71 -9.69 -8.80
C ASP A 489 -5.73 -10.82 -8.43
N ASP A 490 -5.39 -11.70 -9.37
CA ASP A 490 -4.37 -12.73 -9.19
C ASP A 490 -2.93 -12.16 -9.28
N GLN A 491 -2.77 -10.86 -9.59
CA GLN A 491 -1.49 -10.14 -9.60
C GLN A 491 -1.37 -9.08 -8.48
N THR A 492 -2.23 -9.10 -7.46
CA THR A 492 -2.08 -8.24 -6.28
C THR A 492 -0.94 -8.75 -5.40
N ILE A 493 0.21 -8.06 -5.44
CA ILE A 493 1.45 -8.46 -4.73
C ILE A 493 2.07 -7.30 -3.93
N TYR A 494 1.28 -6.26 -3.70
CA TYR A 494 1.69 -5.06 -2.95
C TYR A 494 0.76 -4.85 -1.73
N GLY A 495 0.28 -5.93 -1.12
CA GLY A 495 -0.69 -5.89 -0.02
C GLY A 495 -0.15 -5.14 1.19
N TYR A 496 1.15 -5.26 1.44
CA TYR A 496 1.87 -4.47 2.44
C TYR A 496 1.81 -2.94 2.23
N ASN A 497 1.58 -2.47 1.00
CA ASN A 497 1.38 -1.05 0.67
C ASN A 497 -0.11 -0.65 0.68
N GLY A 498 -1.01 -1.59 1.00
CA GLY A 498 -2.46 -1.39 1.01
C GLY A 498 -3.16 -1.80 -0.29
N ALA A 499 -2.49 -2.45 -1.25
CA ALA A 499 -3.19 -3.04 -2.39
C ALA A 499 -4.13 -4.16 -1.92
N ASP A 500 -5.33 -4.28 -2.49
CA ASP A 500 -6.32 -5.29 -2.09
C ASP A 500 -6.95 -5.91 -3.34
N PRO A 501 -6.93 -7.25 -3.53
CA PRO A 501 -7.67 -7.89 -4.62
C PRO A 501 -9.18 -7.59 -4.57
N GLY A 502 -9.70 -7.24 -3.39
CA GLY A 502 -11.06 -6.78 -3.14
C GLY A 502 -11.51 -5.59 -3.99
N TRP A 503 -10.60 -4.76 -4.51
CA TRP A 503 -10.96 -3.67 -5.42
C TRP A 503 -11.56 -4.16 -6.73
N LEU A 504 -11.05 -5.29 -7.24
CA LEU A 504 -11.58 -5.93 -8.44
C LEU A 504 -12.70 -6.92 -8.10
N VAL A 505 -12.58 -7.67 -7.00
CA VAL A 505 -13.63 -8.62 -6.58
C VAL A 505 -14.95 -7.90 -6.32
N ASP A 506 -14.91 -6.82 -5.53
CA ASP A 506 -16.08 -6.04 -5.14
C ASP A 506 -16.29 -4.81 -6.05
N TYR A 507 -15.80 -4.83 -7.30
CA TYR A 507 -15.81 -3.64 -8.18
C TYR A 507 -17.19 -2.97 -8.30
N GLN A 508 -18.27 -3.76 -8.40
CA GLN A 508 -19.64 -3.25 -8.51
C GLN A 508 -20.08 -2.47 -7.26
N ARG A 509 -19.50 -2.73 -6.09
CA ARG A 509 -19.72 -1.95 -4.87
C ARG A 509 -19.11 -0.54 -5.01
N TRP A 510 -17.97 -0.43 -5.67
CA TRP A 510 -17.25 0.83 -5.84
C TRP A 510 -17.78 1.66 -7.01
N PHE A 511 -18.21 0.98 -8.09
CA PHE A 511 -18.76 1.56 -9.31
C PHE A 511 -20.02 0.78 -9.74
N PRO A 512 -21.20 1.12 -9.18
CA PRO A 512 -22.45 0.48 -9.53
C PRO A 512 -22.78 0.60 -11.02
N GLY A 513 -23.38 -0.45 -11.59
CA GLY A 513 -23.74 -0.49 -13.01
C GLY A 513 -22.58 -0.74 -13.97
N ALA A 514 -21.38 -1.06 -13.46
CA ALA A 514 -20.24 -1.43 -14.28
C ALA A 514 -20.52 -2.71 -15.10
N GLY A 515 -20.26 -2.66 -16.40
CA GLY A 515 -20.17 -3.88 -17.21
C GLY A 515 -18.98 -4.75 -16.78
N ASP A 516 -19.05 -6.05 -17.01
CA ASP A 516 -17.98 -6.99 -16.64
C ASP A 516 -17.45 -7.71 -17.89
N HIS A 517 -16.13 -7.62 -18.11
CA HIS A 517 -15.46 -8.19 -19.27
C HIS A 517 -14.23 -8.98 -18.85
N PRO A 518 -14.32 -10.31 -18.71
CA PRO A 518 -13.16 -11.15 -18.54
C PRO A 518 -12.42 -11.30 -19.88
N LEU A 519 -11.11 -11.05 -19.89
CA LEU A 519 -10.26 -11.47 -20.99
C LEU A 519 -9.80 -12.90 -20.72
N GLU A 520 -10.08 -13.80 -21.65
CA GLU A 520 -9.91 -15.24 -21.43
C GLU A 520 -8.60 -15.76 -22.02
N VAL A 521 -8.01 -15.07 -23.00
CA VAL A 521 -6.85 -15.58 -23.73
C VAL A 521 -5.53 -15.02 -23.20
N ASN A 522 -4.62 -15.91 -22.80
CA ASN A 522 -3.23 -15.59 -22.50
C ASN A 522 -2.37 -15.73 -23.77
N TYR A 523 -1.84 -14.62 -24.26
CA TYR A 523 -1.01 -14.56 -25.47
C TYR A 523 0.49 -14.71 -25.19
N ARG A 524 0.88 -14.73 -23.92
CA ARG A 524 2.29 -14.75 -23.48
C ARG A 524 2.79 -16.16 -23.22
N CYS A 525 2.08 -16.90 -22.36
CA CYS A 525 2.60 -18.10 -21.73
C CYS A 525 2.26 -19.37 -22.54
N PRO A 526 3.13 -20.39 -22.54
CA PRO A 526 2.81 -21.71 -23.07
C PRO A 526 1.62 -22.37 -22.35
N ALA A 527 0.93 -23.29 -23.03
CA ALA A 527 -0.25 -23.96 -22.50
C ALA A 527 -0.02 -24.65 -21.15
N GLU A 528 1.12 -25.33 -20.99
CA GLU A 528 1.46 -26.00 -19.75
C GLU A 528 1.69 -25.02 -18.59
N VAL A 529 2.33 -23.87 -18.86
CA VAL A 529 2.56 -22.82 -17.85
C VAL A 529 1.24 -22.17 -17.43
N VAL A 530 0.32 -21.93 -18.37
CA VAL A 530 -1.03 -21.44 -18.05
C VAL A 530 -1.75 -22.45 -17.13
N GLY A 531 -1.68 -23.75 -17.45
CA GLY A 531 -2.33 -24.80 -16.67
C GLY A 531 -1.85 -24.89 -15.22
N ILE A 532 -0.54 -24.86 -14.98
CA ILE A 532 -0.01 -24.91 -13.60
C ILE A 532 -0.27 -23.61 -12.83
N ALA A 533 -0.23 -22.46 -13.51
CA ALA A 533 -0.45 -21.17 -12.89
C ALA A 533 -1.92 -20.99 -12.47
N ASP A 534 -2.85 -21.45 -13.30
CA ASP A 534 -4.29 -21.52 -13.00
C ASP A 534 -4.57 -22.48 -11.83
N ARG A 535 -4.02 -23.70 -11.87
CA ARG A 535 -4.17 -24.66 -10.77
C ARG A 535 -3.65 -24.11 -9.44
N LEU A 536 -2.46 -23.50 -9.45
CA LEU A 536 -1.89 -22.85 -8.27
C LEU A 536 -2.86 -21.83 -7.68
N LEU A 537 -3.41 -20.93 -8.50
CA LEU A 537 -4.27 -19.85 -8.05
C LEU A 537 -5.65 -20.31 -7.55
N ARG A 538 -6.16 -21.46 -8.00
CA ARG A 538 -7.45 -21.99 -7.50
C ARG A 538 -7.44 -22.34 -6.01
N HIS A 539 -6.27 -22.45 -5.38
CA HIS A 539 -6.16 -22.60 -3.93
C HIS A 539 -6.40 -21.29 -3.16
N ASN A 540 -6.37 -20.13 -3.83
CA ASN A 540 -6.77 -18.86 -3.22
C ASN A 540 -8.30 -18.75 -3.21
N ARG A 541 -8.85 -18.23 -2.11
CA ARG A 541 -10.27 -17.99 -1.89
C ARG A 541 -10.67 -16.59 -2.35
N ARG A 542 -9.88 -15.55 -2.03
CA ARG A 542 -10.20 -14.15 -2.39
C ARG A 542 -9.74 -13.84 -3.81
N ARG A 543 -10.54 -14.26 -4.79
CA ARG A 543 -10.27 -14.02 -6.22
C ARG A 543 -11.54 -13.94 -7.06
N VAL A 544 -11.43 -13.34 -8.24
CA VAL A 544 -12.48 -13.39 -9.26
C VAL A 544 -12.44 -14.75 -9.97
N PRO A 545 -13.54 -15.51 -9.97
CA PRO A 545 -13.63 -16.72 -10.79
C PRO A 545 -13.49 -16.37 -12.26
N LYS A 546 -12.51 -16.97 -12.94
CA LYS A 546 -12.22 -16.71 -14.36
C LYS A 546 -11.55 -17.92 -15.00
N VAL A 547 -11.76 -18.03 -16.31
CA VAL A 547 -11.17 -19.07 -17.16
C VAL A 547 -10.03 -18.43 -17.94
N ILE A 548 -8.84 -19.03 -17.88
CA ILE A 548 -7.67 -18.58 -18.63
C ILE A 548 -7.27 -19.67 -19.62
N ARG A 549 -7.33 -19.35 -20.91
CA ARG A 549 -6.97 -20.23 -22.01
C ARG A 549 -5.65 -19.76 -22.63
N PRO A 550 -4.70 -20.66 -22.91
CA PRO A 550 -3.53 -20.30 -23.70
C PRO A 550 -3.92 -20.02 -25.16
N ARG A 551 -3.12 -19.21 -25.85
CA ARG A 551 -3.20 -19.11 -27.31
C ARG A 551 -3.00 -20.49 -27.96
N ALA A 552 -3.73 -20.77 -29.05
CA ALA A 552 -3.47 -21.93 -29.89
C ALA A 552 -1.98 -21.96 -30.32
N ASP A 553 -1.39 -23.15 -30.29
CA ASP A 553 0.00 -23.39 -30.69
C ASP A 553 1.04 -22.53 -29.95
N ALA A 554 0.92 -22.36 -28.63
CA ALA A 554 1.96 -21.71 -27.83
C ALA A 554 3.08 -22.72 -27.47
N PRO A 555 4.21 -22.77 -28.21
CA PRO A 555 5.27 -23.73 -27.95
C PRO A 555 5.99 -23.39 -26.65
N GLY A 556 6.33 -24.41 -25.89
CA GLY A 556 7.05 -24.22 -24.65
C GLY A 556 6.84 -25.37 -23.69
N SER A 557 7.58 -25.32 -22.59
CA SER A 557 7.54 -26.35 -21.57
C SER A 557 7.87 -25.76 -20.21
N TRP A 558 7.51 -26.48 -19.17
CA TRP A 558 8.00 -26.21 -17.83
C TRP A 558 8.60 -27.46 -17.20
N ARG A 559 9.46 -27.27 -16.21
CA ARG A 559 10.02 -28.36 -15.40
C ARG A 559 10.41 -27.87 -14.01
N VAL A 560 10.51 -28.81 -13.08
CA VAL A 560 11.21 -28.62 -11.81
C VAL A 560 12.64 -29.16 -12.00
N ALA A 561 13.65 -28.40 -11.56
CA ALA A 561 15.04 -28.86 -11.65
C ALA A 561 15.31 -29.95 -10.62
N GLU A 562 15.96 -31.03 -11.05
CA GLU A 562 16.47 -32.09 -10.18
C GLU A 562 17.94 -31.80 -9.87
N HIS A 563 18.23 -31.29 -8.68
CA HIS A 563 19.59 -31.01 -8.24
C HIS A 563 19.63 -30.78 -6.72
N ASP A 564 20.71 -31.23 -6.06
CA ASP A 564 20.89 -31.05 -4.60
C ASP A 564 21.30 -29.61 -4.23
N ASP A 565 22.06 -28.93 -5.10
CA ASP A 565 22.43 -27.51 -4.95
C ASP A 565 21.59 -26.58 -5.85
N PRO A 566 20.74 -25.70 -5.28
CA PRO A 566 19.93 -24.75 -6.04
C PRO A 566 20.74 -23.78 -6.91
N VAL A 567 21.95 -23.40 -6.51
CA VAL A 567 22.79 -22.45 -7.26
C VAL A 567 23.29 -23.11 -8.54
N ALA A 568 23.90 -24.30 -8.42
CA ALA A 568 24.34 -25.08 -9.56
C ALA A 568 23.19 -25.44 -10.51
N ALA A 569 22.02 -25.81 -9.98
CA ALA A 569 20.82 -26.06 -10.78
C ALA A 569 20.39 -24.85 -11.63
N THR A 570 20.51 -23.66 -11.04
CA THR A 570 20.19 -22.39 -11.70
C THR A 570 21.18 -22.07 -12.80
N VAL A 571 22.48 -22.23 -12.54
CA VAL A 571 23.53 -22.05 -13.57
C VAL A 571 23.33 -23.04 -14.71
N ALA A 572 23.05 -24.32 -14.42
CA ALA A 572 22.78 -25.33 -15.43
C ALA A 572 21.53 -24.99 -16.27
N ALA A 573 20.46 -24.50 -15.65
CA ALA A 573 19.26 -24.08 -16.36
C ALA A 573 19.51 -22.87 -17.29
N VAL A 574 20.28 -21.89 -16.83
CA VAL A 574 20.70 -20.74 -17.65
C VAL A 574 21.59 -21.20 -18.81
N GLN A 575 22.60 -22.03 -18.54
CA GLN A 575 23.51 -22.53 -19.57
C GLN A 575 22.75 -23.33 -20.64
N ALA A 576 21.84 -24.22 -20.24
CA ALA A 576 21.02 -24.98 -21.18
C ALA A 576 20.21 -24.06 -22.12
N ALA A 577 19.62 -22.98 -21.59
CA ALA A 577 18.89 -22.02 -22.42
C ALA A 577 19.80 -21.30 -23.43
N LEU A 578 21.04 -20.95 -23.02
CA LEU A 578 22.02 -20.33 -23.90
C LEU A 578 22.54 -21.31 -24.96
N ASP A 579 22.78 -22.57 -24.59
CA ASP A 579 23.20 -23.64 -25.49
C ASP A 579 22.14 -23.94 -26.55
N ASP A 580 20.85 -23.81 -26.18
CA ASP A 580 19.68 -23.89 -27.09
C ASP A 580 19.50 -22.62 -27.95
N GLY A 581 20.44 -21.67 -27.90
CA GLY A 581 20.50 -20.49 -28.76
C GLY A 581 19.81 -19.24 -28.22
N ALA A 582 19.40 -19.19 -26.95
CA ALA A 582 18.88 -17.97 -26.35
C ALA A 582 20.01 -16.93 -26.18
N ARG A 583 19.69 -15.64 -26.32
CA ARG A 583 20.62 -14.57 -25.91
C ARG A 583 20.56 -14.40 -24.40
N PRO A 584 21.62 -13.88 -23.76
CA PRO A 584 21.59 -13.60 -22.31
C PRO A 584 20.39 -12.74 -21.88
N SER A 585 20.03 -11.70 -22.64
CA SER A 585 18.85 -10.86 -22.38
C SER A 585 17.50 -11.58 -22.52
N ASP A 586 17.47 -12.75 -23.16
CA ASP A 586 16.26 -13.58 -23.28
C ASP A 586 16.03 -14.47 -22.04
N VAL A 587 16.93 -14.42 -21.05
CA VAL A 587 16.87 -15.23 -19.82
C VAL A 587 16.73 -14.34 -18.58
N ALA A 588 15.80 -14.70 -17.70
CA ALA A 588 15.67 -14.09 -16.39
C ALA A 588 15.69 -15.13 -15.27
N VAL A 589 16.44 -14.83 -14.20
CA VAL A 589 16.43 -15.56 -12.93
C VAL A 589 15.69 -14.71 -11.90
N LEU A 590 14.57 -15.24 -11.42
CA LEU A 590 13.64 -14.56 -10.54
C LEU A 590 13.63 -15.20 -9.16
N THR A 591 13.51 -14.40 -8.11
CA THR A 591 13.40 -14.89 -6.73
C THR A 591 12.54 -14.00 -5.84
N ARG A 592 12.25 -14.46 -4.62
CA ARG A 592 11.52 -13.70 -3.61
C ARG A 592 12.34 -12.55 -3.03
N VAL A 593 13.61 -12.81 -2.70
CA VAL A 593 14.49 -11.90 -1.94
C VAL A 593 15.76 -11.63 -2.73
N ASN A 594 16.20 -10.37 -2.84
CA ASN A 594 17.36 -10.03 -3.67
C ASN A 594 18.69 -10.63 -3.15
N ALA A 595 18.80 -10.90 -1.84
CA ALA A 595 20.02 -11.42 -1.22
C ALA A 595 20.44 -12.78 -1.78
N VAL A 596 19.50 -13.69 -2.01
CA VAL A 596 19.77 -15.05 -2.51
C VAL A 596 20.20 -15.08 -3.99
N LEU A 597 20.19 -13.94 -4.68
CA LEU A 597 20.79 -13.82 -6.02
C LEU A 597 22.31 -13.60 -5.98
N ALA A 598 22.91 -13.21 -4.85
CA ALA A 598 24.36 -13.01 -4.77
C ALA A 598 25.17 -14.29 -5.11
N PRO A 599 24.84 -15.47 -4.57
CA PRO A 599 25.49 -16.73 -4.96
C PRO A 599 25.32 -17.04 -6.45
N VAL A 600 24.11 -16.87 -7.00
CA VAL A 600 23.82 -17.10 -8.42
C VAL A 600 24.62 -16.16 -9.31
N GLN A 601 24.70 -14.88 -8.95
CA GLN A 601 25.51 -13.87 -9.65
C GLN A 601 26.98 -14.30 -9.71
N VAL A 602 27.56 -14.72 -8.58
CA VAL A 602 28.97 -15.15 -8.52
C VAL A 602 29.18 -16.41 -9.33
N ALA A 603 28.27 -17.39 -9.24
CA ALA A 603 28.39 -18.64 -9.98
C ALA A 603 28.25 -18.46 -11.50
N LEU A 604 27.32 -17.63 -11.96
CA LEU A 604 27.19 -17.27 -13.39
C LEU A 604 28.43 -16.51 -13.88
N GLY A 605 28.96 -15.59 -13.07
CA GLY A 605 30.20 -14.88 -13.38
C GLY A 605 31.40 -15.82 -13.52
N ALA A 606 31.52 -16.82 -12.65
CA ALA A 606 32.55 -17.86 -12.74
C ALA A 606 32.40 -18.74 -14.00
N ALA A 607 31.18 -18.93 -14.49
CA ALA A 607 30.89 -19.58 -15.77
C ALA A 607 31.10 -18.66 -16.99
N GLY A 608 31.51 -17.39 -16.79
CA GLY A 608 31.71 -16.42 -17.87
C GLY A 608 30.41 -15.80 -18.41
N ILE A 609 29.29 -15.95 -17.71
CA ILE A 609 27.98 -15.47 -18.12
C ILE A 609 27.72 -14.08 -17.50
N GLY A 610 27.52 -13.08 -18.36
CA GLY A 610 27.20 -11.72 -17.95
C GLY A 610 25.79 -11.59 -17.38
N VAL A 611 25.62 -10.77 -16.34
CA VAL A 611 24.34 -10.56 -15.65
C VAL A 611 23.95 -9.08 -15.54
N LEU A 612 22.65 -8.80 -15.59
CA LEU A 612 22.04 -7.51 -15.32
C LEU A 612 21.31 -7.57 -13.96
N GLY A 613 21.49 -6.56 -13.11
CA GLY A 613 20.89 -6.54 -11.78
C GLY A 613 21.78 -7.21 -10.72
N GLY A 614 21.17 -7.93 -9.78
CA GLY A 614 21.86 -8.56 -8.65
C GLY A 614 22.25 -7.60 -7.52
N VAL A 615 23.28 -7.97 -6.78
CA VAL A 615 23.73 -7.30 -5.53
C VAL A 615 25.13 -6.74 -5.73
N GLY A 616 25.40 -5.54 -5.21
CA GLY A 616 26.73 -4.94 -5.26
C GLY A 616 27.58 -5.30 -4.02
N PRO A 617 28.82 -4.78 -3.95
CA PRO A 617 29.74 -5.05 -2.84
C PRO A 617 29.23 -4.56 -1.49
N GLU A 618 28.24 -3.65 -1.45
CA GLU A 618 27.52 -3.24 -0.24
C GLU A 618 26.81 -4.40 0.47
N PHE A 619 26.61 -5.54 -0.20
CA PHE A 619 26.10 -6.76 0.43
C PHE A 619 26.97 -7.19 1.62
N ALA A 620 28.30 -7.04 1.53
CA ALA A 620 29.23 -7.39 2.61
C ALA A 620 29.04 -6.52 3.86
N ASP A 621 28.41 -5.36 3.70
CA ASP A 621 28.19 -4.40 4.78
C ASP A 621 26.80 -4.56 5.42
N ARG A 622 25.96 -5.48 4.91
CA ARG A 622 24.68 -5.84 5.52
C ARG A 622 24.90 -6.46 6.89
N THR A 623 23.96 -6.24 7.80
CA THR A 623 24.15 -6.52 9.24
C THR A 623 24.53 -7.96 9.55
N ALA A 624 23.84 -8.95 9.00
CA ALA A 624 24.16 -10.36 9.20
C ALA A 624 25.52 -10.74 8.58
N VAL A 625 25.78 -10.27 7.36
CA VAL A 625 27.03 -10.54 6.62
C VAL A 625 28.22 -9.92 7.34
N ARG A 626 28.15 -8.63 7.69
CA ARG A 626 29.21 -7.92 8.42
C ARG A 626 29.52 -8.57 9.76
N ALA A 627 28.51 -9.05 10.48
CA ALA A 627 28.71 -9.79 11.73
C ALA A 627 29.47 -11.10 11.48
N ALA A 628 29.10 -11.85 10.44
CA ALA A 628 29.81 -13.07 10.08
C ALA A 628 31.28 -12.81 9.69
N LEU A 629 31.52 -11.77 8.89
CA LEU A 629 32.87 -11.38 8.47
C LEU A 629 33.74 -10.91 9.65
N ALA A 630 33.17 -10.19 10.62
CA ALA A 630 33.87 -9.82 11.85
C ALA A 630 34.35 -11.05 12.63
N TRP A 631 33.48 -12.04 12.81
CA TRP A 631 33.87 -13.32 13.44
C TRP A 631 34.99 -14.04 12.69
N MET A 632 34.94 -14.07 11.35
CA MET A 632 36.02 -14.67 10.57
C MET A 632 37.35 -13.92 10.72
N ARG A 633 37.34 -12.58 10.75
CA ARG A 633 38.56 -11.77 10.95
C ARG A 633 39.19 -12.07 12.31
N LEU A 634 38.38 -12.15 13.37
CA LEU A 634 38.84 -12.57 14.70
C LEU A 634 39.41 -14.00 14.69
N ALA A 635 38.82 -14.91 13.92
CA ALA A 635 39.27 -16.29 13.82
C ALA A 635 40.53 -16.49 12.95
N SER A 636 40.87 -15.52 12.08
CA SER A 636 41.96 -15.64 11.09
C SER A 636 43.38 -15.45 11.68
N GLY A 637 43.50 -15.15 12.97
CA GLY A 637 44.79 -15.11 13.69
C GLY A 637 45.57 -13.78 13.60
N GLY A 638 45.02 -12.76 12.98
CA GLY A 638 45.54 -11.39 13.03
C GLY A 638 45.22 -10.68 14.35
N ALA A 639 45.85 -9.52 14.60
CA ALA A 639 45.52 -8.69 15.76
C ALA A 639 44.07 -8.19 15.68
N PHE A 640 43.34 -8.30 16.78
CA PHE A 640 41.93 -7.91 16.82
C PHE A 640 41.74 -6.41 16.62
N ALA A 641 40.77 -6.08 15.77
CA ALA A 641 40.25 -4.73 15.63
C ALA A 641 39.13 -4.50 16.66
N PRO A 642 39.10 -3.33 17.34
CA PRO A 642 38.05 -3.03 18.31
C PRO A 642 36.63 -3.16 17.74
N ASP A 643 36.41 -2.69 16.50
CA ASP A 643 35.08 -2.74 15.86
C ASP A 643 34.60 -4.18 15.59
N ASP A 644 35.52 -5.11 15.30
CA ASP A 644 35.19 -6.52 15.09
C ASP A 644 34.75 -7.19 16.39
N LEU A 645 35.45 -6.90 17.49
CA LEU A 645 35.06 -7.38 18.83
C LEU A 645 33.68 -6.84 19.21
N VAL A 646 33.41 -5.56 18.92
CA VAL A 646 32.11 -4.94 19.17
C VAL A 646 31.01 -5.63 18.35
N GLU A 647 31.23 -5.90 17.07
CA GLU A 647 30.21 -6.54 16.24
C GLU A 647 29.98 -8.00 16.63
N ALA A 648 31.04 -8.76 16.94
CA ALA A 648 30.96 -10.15 17.36
C ALA A 648 30.27 -10.33 18.72
N LEU A 649 30.50 -9.42 19.68
CA LEU A 649 29.82 -9.43 20.98
C LEU A 649 28.31 -9.16 20.89
N ARG A 650 27.84 -8.52 19.81
CA ARG A 650 26.42 -8.26 19.60
C ARG A 650 25.66 -9.44 19.03
N ARG A 651 26.32 -10.28 18.22
CA ARG A 651 25.68 -11.32 17.43
C ARG A 651 26.57 -12.57 17.39
N PRO A 652 26.27 -13.57 18.24
CA PRO A 652 25.20 -13.59 19.24
C PRO A 652 25.44 -12.60 20.38
N SER A 653 24.37 -12.07 20.98
CA SER A 653 24.48 -11.12 22.07
C SER A 653 25.08 -11.78 23.30
N ARG A 654 26.29 -11.37 23.69
CA ARG A 654 26.92 -11.74 24.95
C ARG A 654 26.59 -10.64 25.96
N SER A 655 25.68 -10.93 26.89
CA SER A 655 25.19 -9.95 27.89
C SER A 655 26.26 -9.59 28.93
N LEU A 656 27.34 -8.92 28.51
CA LEU A 656 28.41 -8.44 29.39
C LEU A 656 28.06 -7.05 29.93
N HIS A 657 28.55 -6.74 31.13
CA HIS A 657 28.46 -5.39 31.66
C HIS A 657 29.15 -4.36 30.74
N PRO A 658 28.61 -3.15 30.51
CA PRO A 658 29.17 -2.17 29.56
C PRO A 658 30.65 -1.87 29.75
N ARG A 659 31.11 -1.75 31.00
CA ARG A 659 32.53 -1.55 31.34
C ARG A 659 33.43 -2.72 30.94
N ILE A 660 32.91 -3.95 30.96
CA ILE A 660 33.65 -5.13 30.52
C ILE A 660 33.74 -5.15 29.00
N VAL A 661 32.68 -4.72 28.30
CA VAL A 661 32.71 -4.53 26.85
C VAL A 661 33.83 -3.57 26.45
N GLU A 662 34.00 -2.45 27.15
CA GLU A 662 35.10 -1.51 26.92
C GLU A 662 36.47 -2.21 27.04
N TRP A 663 36.71 -2.94 28.13
CA TRP A 663 37.97 -3.69 28.31
C TRP A 663 38.18 -4.79 27.27
N VAL A 664 37.12 -5.47 26.85
CA VAL A 664 37.20 -6.48 25.79
C VAL A 664 37.70 -5.83 24.50
N THR A 665 37.19 -4.65 24.14
CA THR A 665 37.58 -3.96 22.90
C THR A 665 39.01 -3.45 22.86
N GLU A 666 39.69 -3.39 24.01
CA GLU A 666 41.10 -3.04 24.11
C GLU A 666 42.04 -4.23 23.84
N GLN A 667 41.52 -5.47 23.87
CA GLN A 667 42.33 -6.67 23.70
C GLN A 667 42.69 -6.91 22.23
N ARG A 668 43.84 -7.56 22.01
CA ARG A 668 44.43 -7.76 20.68
C ARG A 668 44.43 -9.20 20.19
N ASP A 669 44.14 -10.17 21.06
CA ASP A 669 44.11 -11.59 20.73
C ASP A 669 43.25 -12.39 21.72
N ALA A 670 43.00 -13.66 21.40
CA ALA A 670 42.15 -14.55 22.18
C ALA A 670 42.75 -14.87 23.57
N ASP A 671 44.08 -14.86 23.69
CA ASP A 671 44.75 -15.17 24.97
C ASP A 671 44.67 -13.98 25.93
N ALA A 672 44.71 -12.75 25.41
CA ALA A 672 44.47 -11.53 26.17
C ALA A 672 43.02 -11.45 26.68
N LEU A 673 42.05 -11.86 25.86
CA LEU A 673 40.66 -12.00 26.30
C LEU A 673 40.50 -13.09 27.38
N GLN A 674 41.19 -14.23 27.24
CA GLN A 674 41.18 -15.27 28.28
C GLN A 674 41.74 -14.73 29.61
N ARG A 675 42.91 -14.06 29.57
CA ARG A 675 43.49 -13.42 30.76
C ARG A 675 42.60 -12.33 31.35
N LEU A 676 41.77 -11.67 30.53
CA LEU A 676 40.76 -10.75 31.03
C LEU A 676 39.66 -11.52 31.77
N ALA A 677 39.12 -12.58 31.18
CA ALA A 677 38.11 -13.44 31.80
C ALA A 677 38.57 -13.99 33.16
N ASP A 678 39.80 -14.51 33.23
CA ASP A 678 40.37 -15.09 34.44
C ASP A 678 40.56 -14.06 35.58
N ARG A 679 40.54 -12.76 35.27
CA ARG A 679 40.68 -11.66 36.23
C ARG A 679 39.34 -11.00 36.61
N LEU A 680 38.23 -11.41 35.99
CA LEU A 680 36.91 -10.85 36.32
C LEU A 680 36.40 -11.46 37.63
N ASN A 681 36.01 -10.59 38.57
CA ASN A 681 35.45 -11.02 39.86
C ASN A 681 33.98 -11.47 39.77
N ASN A 682 33.29 -11.17 38.67
CA ASN A 682 31.90 -11.57 38.44
C ASN A 682 31.90 -12.87 37.64
N GLU A 683 31.51 -13.97 38.27
CA GLU A 683 31.48 -15.31 37.67
C GLU A 683 30.67 -15.34 36.37
N ARG A 684 29.49 -14.70 36.33
CA ARG A 684 28.62 -14.67 35.15
C ARG A 684 29.28 -13.97 33.96
N ASP A 685 29.95 -12.84 34.19
CA ASP A 685 30.64 -12.12 33.12
C ASP A 685 31.93 -12.83 32.70
N ALA A 686 32.62 -13.48 33.64
CA ALA A 686 33.81 -14.29 33.39
C ALA A 686 33.47 -15.50 32.51
N GLU A 687 32.43 -16.25 32.85
CA GLU A 687 31.92 -17.39 32.08
C GLU A 687 31.53 -16.97 30.65
N ARG A 688 30.76 -15.89 30.50
CA ARG A 688 30.35 -15.37 29.18
C ARG A 688 31.52 -14.93 28.31
N LEU A 689 32.52 -14.30 28.91
CA LEU A 689 33.73 -13.92 28.18
C LEU A 689 34.56 -15.16 27.81
N ALA A 690 34.66 -16.15 28.70
CA ALA A 690 35.32 -17.41 28.41
C ALA A 690 34.63 -18.19 27.27
N GLU A 691 33.29 -18.24 27.25
CA GLU A 691 32.51 -18.79 26.13
C GLU A 691 32.81 -18.07 24.82
N PHE A 692 32.81 -16.73 24.83
CA PHE A 692 33.13 -15.93 23.65
C PHE A 692 34.54 -16.24 23.11
N VAL A 693 35.53 -16.39 23.99
CA VAL A 693 36.88 -16.79 23.62
C VAL A 693 36.91 -18.23 23.07
N ALA A 694 36.16 -19.15 23.68
CA ALA A 694 36.07 -20.53 23.21
C ALA A 694 35.49 -20.61 21.79
N ASP A 695 34.48 -19.80 21.47
CA ASP A 695 33.91 -19.72 20.13
C ASP A 695 34.92 -19.19 19.10
N ILE A 696 35.66 -18.11 19.42
CA ILE A 696 36.73 -17.60 18.55
C ILE A 696 37.76 -18.70 18.30
N ARG A 697 38.20 -19.41 19.35
CA ARG A 697 39.18 -20.50 19.24
C ARG A 697 38.64 -21.68 18.44
N ARG A 698 37.35 -22.01 18.55
CA ARG A 698 36.68 -23.05 17.77
C ARG A 698 36.74 -22.74 16.28
N LEU A 699 36.37 -21.54 15.88
CA LEU A 699 36.45 -21.11 14.48
C LEU A 699 37.90 -21.03 13.99
N ALA A 700 38.81 -20.50 14.80
CA ALA A 700 40.23 -20.43 14.46
C ALA A 700 40.85 -21.81 14.28
N ALA A 701 40.41 -22.82 15.04
CA ALA A 701 40.87 -24.20 14.88
C ALA A 701 40.41 -24.82 13.55
N LEU A 702 39.21 -24.49 13.07
CA LEU A 702 38.75 -24.92 11.74
C LEU A 702 39.57 -24.27 10.63
N ILE A 703 39.81 -22.96 10.71
CA ILE A 703 40.61 -22.22 9.72
C ILE A 703 42.05 -22.76 9.67
N ARG A 704 42.69 -22.98 10.83
CA ARG A 704 44.05 -23.56 10.90
C ARG A 704 44.15 -24.98 10.34
N ARG A 705 43.05 -25.73 10.35
CA ARG A 705 42.97 -27.08 9.74
C ARG A 705 42.60 -27.03 8.27
N GLU A 706 42.60 -25.84 7.66
CA GLU A 706 42.21 -25.61 6.27
C GLU A 706 40.82 -26.18 5.96
N ALA A 707 39.91 -26.11 6.94
CA ALA A 707 38.52 -26.49 6.73
C ALA A 707 37.90 -25.61 5.63
N PRO A 708 37.01 -26.17 4.79
CA PRO A 708 36.39 -25.39 3.74
C PRO A 708 35.47 -24.31 4.35
N THR A 709 35.33 -23.19 3.65
CA THR A 709 34.73 -21.97 4.21
C THR A 709 33.26 -22.15 4.60
N ASP A 710 32.50 -22.94 3.85
CA ASP A 710 31.13 -23.33 4.16
C ASP A 710 31.00 -24.00 5.53
N ARG A 711 31.97 -24.83 5.91
CA ARG A 711 32.01 -25.48 7.22
C ARG A 711 32.25 -24.47 8.35
N VAL A 712 33.12 -23.49 8.13
CA VAL A 712 33.40 -22.41 9.10
C VAL A 712 32.16 -21.54 9.29
N ILE A 713 31.53 -21.10 8.20
CA ILE A 713 30.30 -20.28 8.26
C ILE A 713 29.15 -21.06 8.88
N SER A 714 28.95 -22.34 8.52
CA SER A 714 27.90 -23.17 9.12
C SER A 714 28.10 -23.33 10.63
N THR A 715 29.35 -23.55 11.08
CA THR A 715 29.67 -23.60 12.53
C THR A 715 29.34 -22.28 13.23
N LEU A 716 29.61 -21.14 12.58
CA LEU A 716 29.28 -19.83 13.15
C LEU A 716 27.76 -19.59 13.23
N VAL A 717 27.03 -19.94 12.16
CA VAL A 717 25.58 -19.74 12.08
C VAL A 717 24.86 -20.67 13.07
N ASP A 718 25.19 -21.95 13.06
CA ASP A 718 24.44 -23.00 13.74
C ASP A 718 24.95 -23.20 15.19
N ASP A 719 26.27 -23.33 15.40
CA ASP A 719 26.83 -23.70 16.70
C ASP A 719 27.19 -22.51 17.60
N VAL A 720 27.77 -21.45 17.03
CA VAL A 720 28.11 -20.23 17.79
C VAL A 720 26.83 -19.43 18.06
N GLY A 721 25.80 -19.59 17.23
CA GLY A 721 24.46 -19.03 17.45
C GLY A 721 24.17 -17.73 16.69
N LEU A 722 24.94 -17.41 15.63
CA LEU A 722 24.67 -16.23 14.81
C LEU A 722 23.28 -16.32 14.14
N GLY A 723 22.85 -17.51 13.72
CA GLY A 723 21.53 -17.74 13.11
C GLY A 723 20.39 -17.36 14.06
N GLY A 724 20.45 -17.81 15.32
CA GLY A 724 19.45 -17.47 16.33
C GLY A 724 19.39 -15.96 16.61
N ALA A 725 20.55 -15.30 16.70
CA ALA A 725 20.60 -13.85 16.91
C ALA A 725 20.03 -13.05 15.73
N VAL A 726 20.24 -13.54 14.50
CA VAL A 726 19.67 -12.95 13.30
C VAL A 726 18.16 -13.20 13.20
N SER A 727 17.68 -14.39 13.56
CA SER A 727 16.23 -14.68 13.63
C SER A 727 15.50 -13.68 14.52
N THR A 728 16.03 -13.39 15.71
CA THR A 728 15.42 -12.40 16.62
C THR A 728 15.37 -10.99 16.02
N LEU A 729 16.30 -10.62 15.12
CA LEU A 729 16.28 -9.32 14.42
C LEU A 729 15.19 -9.27 13.35
N ASP A 730 14.90 -10.40 12.72
CA ASP A 730 13.84 -10.49 11.73
C ASP A 730 12.47 -10.45 12.43
N ASP A 731 12.34 -11.09 13.60
CA ASP A 731 11.12 -11.10 14.43
C ASP A 731 10.73 -9.72 15.00
N THR A 732 11.69 -8.79 15.08
CA THR A 732 11.49 -7.47 15.71
C THR A 732 11.24 -6.34 14.72
N ARG A 733 11.21 -6.61 13.41
CA ARG A 733 10.89 -5.60 12.38
C ARG A 733 9.50 -5.84 11.81
N HIS A 734 8.81 -4.76 11.45
CA HIS A 734 7.51 -4.78 10.77
C HIS A 734 7.65 -4.27 9.32
N GLY A 735 6.67 -4.56 8.46
CA GLY A 735 6.60 -3.98 7.11
C GLY A 735 7.51 -4.57 6.02
N MET A 736 7.58 -3.87 4.89
CA MET A 736 8.26 -4.28 3.65
C MET A 736 9.79 -4.26 3.78
N ASN A 737 10.33 -3.46 4.72
CA ASN A 737 11.74 -3.48 5.13
C ASN A 737 12.01 -4.38 6.36
N ARG A 738 11.12 -5.35 6.64
CA ARG A 738 11.49 -6.50 7.47
C ARG A 738 12.85 -6.97 6.98
N GLY A 739 13.83 -6.94 7.88
CA GLY A 739 15.17 -7.37 7.53
C GLY A 739 15.05 -8.80 7.02
N ALA A 740 15.45 -9.04 5.78
CA ALA A 740 15.66 -10.38 5.27
C ALA A 740 17.07 -10.84 5.70
N GLN A 741 17.40 -10.68 7.00
CA GLN A 741 18.77 -10.92 7.48
C GLN A 741 19.06 -12.42 7.54
N GLY A 742 18.05 -13.25 7.82
CA GLY A 742 18.14 -14.70 7.63
C GLY A 742 18.52 -15.07 6.20
N ASP A 743 17.95 -14.39 5.20
CA ASP A 743 18.22 -14.61 3.78
C ASP A 743 19.64 -14.17 3.38
N ASP A 744 20.18 -13.16 4.08
CA ASP A 744 21.59 -12.79 3.96
C ASP A 744 22.52 -13.89 4.45
N LEU A 745 22.18 -14.57 5.56
CA LEU A 745 22.96 -15.72 6.04
C LEU A 745 22.85 -16.93 5.11
N LEU A 746 21.66 -17.18 4.55
CA LEU A 746 21.46 -18.23 3.55
C LEU A 746 22.34 -18.00 2.32
N ALA A 747 22.30 -16.78 1.76
CA ALA A 747 23.17 -16.38 0.67
C ALA A 747 24.66 -16.51 1.05
N LEU A 748 25.04 -16.15 2.28
CA LEU A 748 26.43 -16.26 2.75
C LEU A 748 26.92 -17.72 2.80
N ARG A 749 26.08 -18.66 3.26
CA ARG A 749 26.41 -20.11 3.26
C ARG A 749 26.65 -20.63 1.84
N GLN A 750 25.80 -20.24 0.90
CA GLN A 750 25.93 -20.62 -0.52
C GLN A 750 27.20 -20.01 -1.14
N LEU A 751 27.50 -18.74 -0.87
CA LEU A 751 28.74 -18.08 -1.29
C LEU A 751 29.99 -18.75 -0.69
N ALA A 752 29.93 -19.19 0.56
CA ALA A 752 31.03 -19.90 1.21
C ALA A 752 31.36 -21.25 0.54
N THR A 753 30.34 -21.92 -0.01
CA THR A 753 30.51 -23.14 -0.82
C THR A 753 31.20 -22.84 -2.15
N LEU A 754 30.83 -21.73 -2.81
CA LEU A 754 31.50 -21.26 -4.03
C LEU A 754 32.95 -20.83 -3.79
N HIS A 755 33.25 -20.25 -2.63
CA HIS A 755 34.63 -19.91 -2.26
C HIS A 755 35.52 -21.15 -2.13
N ALA A 756 35.01 -22.22 -1.52
CA ALA A 756 35.76 -23.48 -1.39
C ALA A 756 36.18 -24.07 -2.75
N THR A 757 35.41 -23.77 -3.80
CA THR A 757 35.65 -24.25 -5.17
C THR A 757 36.47 -23.28 -6.02
N HIS A 758 36.23 -21.96 -5.90
CA HIS A 758 36.78 -20.95 -6.83
C HIS A 758 37.68 -19.88 -6.19
N GLY A 759 37.75 -19.78 -4.86
CA GLY A 759 38.45 -18.71 -4.14
C GLY A 759 39.80 -19.10 -3.53
N ARG A 760 40.48 -20.11 -4.08
CA ARG A 760 41.72 -20.63 -3.49
C ARG A 760 42.81 -19.56 -3.41
N GLY A 761 43.29 -19.29 -2.19
CA GLY A 761 44.43 -18.42 -1.92
C GLY A 761 44.09 -17.02 -1.39
N ASP A 762 42.83 -16.59 -1.49
CA ASP A 762 42.34 -15.33 -0.92
C ASP A 762 41.56 -15.55 0.38
N SER A 763 41.41 -14.50 1.19
CA SER A 763 40.44 -14.53 2.29
C SER A 763 39.02 -14.47 1.73
N PHE A 764 38.07 -15.13 2.39
CA PHE A 764 36.67 -15.15 1.94
C PHE A 764 36.07 -13.74 1.75
N GLU A 765 36.41 -12.79 2.63
CA GLU A 765 35.94 -11.40 2.49
C GLU A 765 36.51 -10.71 1.26
N SER A 766 37.81 -10.85 1.00
CA SER A 766 38.46 -10.25 -0.17
C SER A 766 37.86 -10.82 -1.46
N TRP A 767 37.74 -12.14 -1.53
CA TRP A 767 37.11 -12.84 -2.64
C TRP A 767 35.65 -12.42 -2.85
N LEU A 768 34.86 -12.32 -1.78
CA LEU A 768 33.46 -11.91 -1.84
C LEU A 768 33.32 -10.50 -2.44
N ARG A 769 34.08 -9.54 -1.89
CA ARG A 769 34.02 -8.14 -2.35
C ARG A 769 34.49 -8.01 -3.81
N ALA A 770 35.54 -8.74 -4.19
CA ALA A 770 36.00 -8.77 -5.58
C ALA A 770 34.95 -9.36 -6.53
N SER A 771 34.35 -10.50 -6.16
CA SER A 771 33.34 -11.21 -6.95
C SER A 771 32.05 -10.40 -7.16
N LEU A 772 31.67 -9.55 -6.20
CA LEU A 772 30.51 -8.67 -6.30
C LEU A 772 30.81 -7.33 -6.99
N SER A 773 32.08 -6.99 -7.18
CA SER A 773 32.53 -5.74 -7.83
C SER A 773 32.68 -5.87 -9.36
N THR A 774 32.32 -7.01 -9.94
CA THR A 774 32.44 -7.25 -11.39
C THR A 774 31.64 -6.23 -12.21
N ARG A 775 32.28 -5.64 -13.23
CA ARG A 775 31.65 -4.62 -14.08
C ARG A 775 30.44 -5.20 -14.80
N ARG A 776 29.29 -4.53 -14.65
CA ARG A 776 28.05 -4.96 -15.29
C ARG A 776 28.12 -4.74 -16.81
N PRO A 777 27.83 -5.77 -17.62
CA PRO A 777 27.77 -5.64 -19.08
C PRO A 777 26.53 -4.84 -19.51
N THR A 778 26.48 -4.45 -20.79
CA THR A 778 25.32 -3.79 -21.40
C THR A 778 24.20 -4.76 -21.77
N ASP A 779 24.52 -6.04 -21.90
CA ASP A 779 23.61 -7.15 -22.20
C ASP A 779 23.97 -8.33 -21.29
N GLY A 780 22.98 -9.09 -20.81
CA GLY A 780 23.19 -10.13 -19.81
C GLY A 780 21.90 -10.75 -19.29
N VAL A 781 22.06 -11.87 -18.57
CA VAL A 781 20.95 -12.56 -17.88
C VAL A 781 20.38 -11.67 -16.79
N THR A 782 19.07 -11.48 -16.77
CA THR A 782 18.43 -10.60 -15.79
C THR A 782 18.29 -11.30 -14.44
N LEU A 783 18.87 -10.73 -13.39
CA LEU A 783 18.70 -11.17 -11.99
C LEU A 783 17.82 -10.15 -11.25
N ALA A 784 16.65 -10.57 -10.78
CA ALA A 784 15.73 -9.67 -10.11
C ALA A 784 14.77 -10.37 -9.14
N THR A 785 14.20 -9.59 -8.22
CA THR A 785 13.06 -10.04 -7.43
C THR A 785 11.78 -10.00 -8.25
N VAL A 786 10.82 -10.89 -7.95
CA VAL A 786 9.53 -10.96 -8.65
C VAL A 786 8.80 -9.60 -8.63
N HIS A 787 8.78 -8.93 -7.47
CA HIS A 787 8.18 -7.60 -7.32
C HIS A 787 8.73 -6.54 -8.29
N ARG A 788 10.02 -6.59 -8.60
CA ARG A 788 10.70 -5.61 -9.47
C ARG A 788 10.39 -5.83 -10.95
N VAL A 789 10.05 -7.06 -11.33
CA VAL A 789 9.81 -7.45 -12.72
C VAL A 789 8.34 -7.57 -13.10
N LYS A 790 7.43 -7.22 -12.20
CA LYS A 790 5.99 -7.15 -12.51
C LYS A 790 5.78 -6.32 -13.79
N GLY A 791 4.93 -6.84 -14.68
CA GLY A 791 4.66 -6.26 -16.00
C GLY A 791 5.66 -6.62 -17.11
N GLN A 792 6.83 -7.19 -16.79
CA GLN A 792 7.82 -7.62 -17.79
C GLN A 792 7.62 -9.09 -18.20
N GLU A 793 8.37 -9.58 -19.19
CA GLU A 793 8.33 -10.97 -19.69
C GLU A 793 9.67 -11.34 -20.36
N TRP A 794 10.01 -12.64 -20.34
CA TRP A 794 11.20 -13.20 -20.97
C TRP A 794 10.89 -14.53 -21.66
N PRO A 795 11.56 -14.86 -22.77
CA PRO A 795 11.48 -16.18 -23.38
C PRO A 795 11.77 -17.31 -22.39
N ASN A 796 12.84 -17.20 -21.60
CA ASN A 796 13.25 -18.23 -20.65
C ASN A 796 13.29 -17.67 -19.23
N VAL A 797 12.58 -18.31 -18.30
CA VAL A 797 12.54 -17.89 -16.90
C VAL A 797 12.97 -19.03 -15.99
N VAL A 798 13.87 -18.71 -15.06
CA VAL A 798 14.26 -19.60 -13.96
C VAL A 798 13.75 -18.99 -12.66
N VAL A 799 12.85 -19.68 -11.95
CA VAL A 799 12.44 -19.28 -10.59
C VAL A 799 13.41 -19.94 -9.62
N HIS A 800 14.34 -19.14 -9.10
CA HIS A 800 15.40 -19.59 -8.20
C HIS A 800 14.89 -19.71 -6.77
N LEU A 801 15.21 -20.86 -6.16
CA LEU A 801 15.03 -21.16 -4.75
C LEU A 801 13.55 -21.10 -4.30
N ALA A 802 12.72 -21.92 -4.96
CA ALA A 802 11.36 -22.21 -4.53
C ALA A 802 11.39 -23.16 -3.32
N ALA A 803 11.64 -22.61 -2.13
CA ALA A 803 11.76 -23.32 -0.85
C ALA A 803 10.66 -22.92 0.15
N VAL A 804 10.43 -23.74 1.19
CA VAL A 804 9.36 -23.55 2.21
C VAL A 804 9.42 -22.22 2.97
N ASP A 805 10.58 -21.58 3.02
CA ASP A 805 10.84 -20.31 3.69
C ASP A 805 11.00 -19.11 2.72
N GLN A 806 10.97 -19.38 1.42
CA GLN A 806 11.08 -18.38 0.34
C GLN A 806 9.77 -18.21 -0.43
N PHE A 807 9.01 -19.29 -0.63
CA PHE A 807 7.71 -19.32 -1.27
C PHE A 807 6.81 -20.33 -0.53
N PRO A 808 5.89 -19.91 0.36
CA PRO A 808 5.75 -18.55 0.88
C PRO A 808 6.98 -18.12 1.67
N HIS A 809 7.27 -16.82 1.69
CA HIS A 809 8.33 -16.30 2.54
C HIS A 809 7.99 -16.49 4.03
N ARG A 810 8.95 -16.93 4.85
CA ARG A 810 8.76 -17.19 6.30
C ARG A 810 8.22 -16.00 7.12
N LEU A 811 8.43 -14.78 6.63
CA LEU A 811 7.95 -13.54 7.25
C LEU A 811 6.65 -13.01 6.63
N ALA A 812 6.03 -13.74 5.70
CA ALA A 812 4.77 -13.32 5.11
C ALA A 812 3.60 -13.72 6.00
N ASP A 813 2.67 -12.79 6.20
CA ASP A 813 1.45 -13.01 6.98
C ASP A 813 0.27 -13.46 6.10
N ASP A 814 0.37 -13.27 4.78
CA ASP A 814 -0.63 -13.65 3.77
C ASP A 814 -0.07 -14.66 2.77
N HIS A 815 -0.48 -15.93 2.93
CA HIS A 815 -0.09 -17.01 2.04
C HIS A 815 -0.70 -16.89 0.65
N GLU A 816 -1.89 -16.32 0.51
CA GLU A 816 -2.51 -16.12 -0.80
C GLU A 816 -1.74 -15.06 -1.61
N GLU A 817 -1.27 -13.99 -0.97
CA GLU A 817 -0.41 -12.98 -1.59
C GLU A 817 0.92 -13.59 -2.06
N GLU A 818 1.58 -14.40 -1.23
CA GLU A 818 2.81 -15.10 -1.63
C GLU A 818 2.58 -16.08 -2.79
N ARG A 819 1.37 -16.63 -2.88
CA ARG A 819 0.95 -17.48 -4.00
C ARG A 819 0.72 -16.68 -5.28
N ARG A 820 0.09 -15.51 -5.20
CA ARG A 820 0.00 -14.54 -6.30
C ARG A 820 1.38 -14.11 -6.76
N LEU A 821 2.32 -13.92 -5.82
CA LEU A 821 3.71 -13.61 -6.14
C LEU A 821 4.39 -14.77 -6.89
N PHE A 822 4.23 -16.01 -6.42
CA PHE A 822 4.74 -17.18 -7.13
C PHE A 822 4.12 -17.28 -8.53
N HIS A 823 2.80 -17.11 -8.66
CA HIS A 823 2.10 -17.02 -9.95
C HIS A 823 2.69 -15.96 -10.88
N VAL A 824 2.97 -14.74 -10.37
CA VAL A 824 3.60 -13.68 -11.16
C VAL A 824 4.95 -14.13 -11.69
N ALA A 825 5.76 -14.83 -10.87
CA ALA A 825 7.06 -15.38 -11.28
C ALA A 825 6.94 -16.36 -12.45
N LEU A 826 5.98 -17.31 -12.37
CA LEU A 826 5.75 -18.32 -13.42
C LEU A 826 5.28 -17.66 -14.73
N THR A 827 4.36 -16.71 -14.64
CA THR A 827 3.75 -16.03 -15.80
C THR A 827 4.63 -14.94 -16.44
N ARG A 828 5.90 -14.85 -16.03
CA ARG A 828 6.91 -14.08 -16.77
C ARG A 828 7.48 -14.85 -17.96
N ALA A 829 7.32 -16.18 -17.99
CA ALA A 829 7.87 -17.06 -19.02
C ALA A 829 7.02 -17.03 -20.30
N ALA A 830 7.67 -16.80 -21.45
CA ALA A 830 7.01 -16.85 -22.76
C ALA A 830 7.30 -18.13 -23.55
N ARG A 831 8.36 -18.90 -23.20
CA ARG A 831 8.73 -20.16 -23.88
C ARG A 831 9.12 -21.26 -22.90
N THR A 832 10.08 -21.04 -22.02
CA THR A 832 10.51 -22.06 -21.06
C THR A 832 10.47 -21.55 -19.62
N LEU A 833 10.04 -22.43 -18.71
CA LEU A 833 10.00 -22.18 -17.28
C LEU A 833 10.74 -23.29 -16.53
N THR A 834 11.75 -22.93 -15.75
CA THR A 834 12.42 -23.85 -14.83
C THR A 834 12.20 -23.39 -13.39
N VAL A 835 11.57 -24.21 -12.56
CA VAL A 835 11.46 -23.96 -11.11
C VAL A 835 12.58 -24.71 -10.41
N VAL A 836 13.43 -24.00 -9.67
CA VAL A 836 14.54 -24.59 -8.92
C VAL A 836 14.13 -24.69 -7.44
N PRO A 837 13.91 -25.91 -6.90
CA PRO A 837 13.56 -26.08 -5.49
C PRO A 837 14.73 -25.76 -4.57
N GLY A 838 14.45 -25.50 -3.28
CA GLY A 838 15.46 -25.58 -2.23
C GLY A 838 15.58 -26.99 -1.64
N GLU A 839 16.47 -27.18 -0.67
CA GLU A 839 16.62 -28.46 0.06
C GLU A 839 15.29 -28.97 0.63
N SER A 840 14.49 -28.04 1.18
CA SER A 840 13.08 -28.25 1.53
C SER A 840 12.21 -27.54 0.51
N PRO A 841 11.62 -28.26 -0.46
CA PRO A 841 10.84 -27.64 -1.53
C PRO A 841 9.64 -26.84 -1.01
N SER A 842 9.32 -25.77 -1.72
CA SER A 842 8.13 -24.97 -1.48
C SER A 842 6.85 -25.82 -1.62
N PRO A 843 5.85 -25.66 -0.72
CA PRO A 843 4.52 -26.27 -0.91
C PRO A 843 3.87 -25.81 -2.24
N PHE A 844 4.19 -24.57 -2.64
CA PHE A 844 4.14 -23.99 -3.98
C PHE A 844 4.18 -24.99 -5.12
N ILE A 845 5.23 -25.81 -5.11
CA ILE A 845 5.59 -26.71 -6.21
C ILE A 845 4.61 -27.87 -6.33
N ALA A 846 4.19 -28.45 -5.20
CA ALA A 846 3.20 -29.52 -5.21
C ALA A 846 1.87 -29.03 -5.78
N GLU A 847 1.50 -27.80 -5.40
CA GLU A 847 0.24 -27.15 -5.76
C GLU A 847 0.14 -26.75 -7.24
N LEU A 848 1.23 -26.79 -7.99
CA LEU A 848 1.24 -26.70 -9.46
C LEU A 848 0.55 -27.91 -10.14
N THR A 849 0.48 -29.03 -9.44
CA THR A 849 0.00 -30.32 -9.98
C THR A 849 -1.18 -30.92 -9.21
N THR A 850 -1.47 -30.43 -8.00
CA THR A 850 -2.61 -30.88 -7.20
C THR A 850 -3.79 -29.94 -7.31
N GLU A 851 -4.99 -30.49 -7.56
CA GLU A 851 -6.21 -29.70 -7.50
C GLU A 851 -6.53 -29.32 -6.05
N PRO A 852 -7.05 -28.10 -5.80
CA PRO A 852 -7.52 -27.72 -4.49
C PRO A 852 -8.72 -28.59 -4.07
N PRO A 853 -8.90 -28.82 -2.76
CA PRO A 853 -10.13 -29.43 -2.24
C PRO A 853 -11.35 -28.56 -2.57
N ASP A 854 -12.54 -29.19 -2.65
CA ASP A 854 -13.78 -28.48 -2.96
C ASP A 854 -14.00 -27.36 -1.92
N PRO A 855 -14.28 -26.11 -2.34
CA PRO A 855 -14.55 -25.00 -1.43
C PRO A 855 -15.65 -25.29 -0.39
N SER A 856 -16.62 -26.16 -0.74
CA SER A 856 -17.69 -26.60 0.17
C SER A 856 -17.24 -27.56 1.27
N GLU A 857 -16.09 -28.21 1.10
CA GLU A 857 -15.47 -29.11 2.08
C GLU A 857 -14.52 -28.38 3.03
N LEU A 858 -14.19 -27.12 2.72
CA LEU A 858 -13.32 -26.29 3.53
C LEU A 858 -14.12 -25.54 4.62
N PRO A 859 -13.63 -25.48 5.86
CA PRO A 859 -14.27 -24.66 6.89
C PRO A 859 -14.32 -23.18 6.45
N PRO A 860 -15.42 -22.48 6.79
CA PRO A 860 -15.58 -21.07 6.44
C PRO A 860 -14.40 -20.28 6.98
N GLU A 861 -13.88 -19.39 6.14
CA GLU A 861 -12.73 -18.57 6.51
C GLU A 861 -13.12 -17.71 7.72
N PRO A 862 -12.28 -17.62 8.77
CA PRO A 862 -12.47 -16.58 9.76
C PRO A 862 -12.47 -15.24 9.00
N PRO A 863 -13.37 -14.30 9.34
CA PRO A 863 -13.41 -13.01 8.67
C PRO A 863 -11.99 -12.40 8.65
N PRO A 864 -11.60 -11.66 7.59
CA PRO A 864 -10.35 -10.94 7.60
C PRO A 864 -10.34 -10.17 8.90
N ARG A 865 -9.29 -10.34 9.73
CA ARG A 865 -9.23 -9.67 11.02
C ARG A 865 -9.38 -8.18 10.74
N ARG A 866 -10.59 -7.64 10.96
CA ARG A 866 -10.73 -6.23 11.31
C ARG A 866 -9.72 -6.05 12.44
N PRO A 867 -8.98 -4.94 12.51
CA PRO A 867 -8.40 -4.58 13.78
C PRO A 867 -9.61 -4.47 14.71
N GLU A 868 -9.89 -5.53 15.47
CA GLU A 868 -10.68 -5.44 16.65
C GLU A 868 -10.10 -4.23 17.35
N ARG A 869 -10.96 -3.28 17.76
CA ARG A 869 -10.59 -2.40 18.86
C ARG A 869 -9.89 -3.30 19.84
N ALA A 870 -8.59 -3.11 20.03
CA ALA A 870 -7.84 -3.93 20.94
C ALA A 870 -8.63 -3.87 22.24
N THR A 871 -9.37 -4.94 22.55
CA THR A 871 -9.63 -5.26 23.93
C THR A 871 -8.25 -5.23 24.52
N PRO A 872 -7.99 -4.35 25.51
CA PRO A 872 -6.66 -4.04 25.96
C PRO A 872 -5.96 -5.37 26.09
N ALA A 873 -4.91 -5.56 25.28
CA ALA A 873 -4.26 -6.84 25.11
C ALA A 873 -4.23 -7.46 26.49
N LYS A 874 -4.81 -8.66 26.67
CA LYS A 874 -4.57 -9.45 27.89
C LYS A 874 -3.07 -9.39 28.02
N ARG A 875 -2.59 -8.55 28.95
CA ARG A 875 -1.17 -8.28 29.11
C ARG A 875 -0.58 -9.66 29.20
N SER A 876 0.26 -10.03 28.24
CA SER A 876 1.15 -11.16 28.42
C SER A 876 1.74 -10.95 29.81
N VAL A 877 1.37 -11.84 30.73
CA VAL A 877 1.84 -11.78 32.11
C VAL A 877 3.35 -11.67 31.99
N PRO A 878 3.98 -10.58 32.47
CA PRO A 878 5.44 -10.49 32.46
C PRO A 878 5.97 -11.75 33.14
N ASP A 879 6.96 -12.39 32.53
CA ASP A 879 7.66 -13.56 33.07
C ASP A 879 7.74 -13.48 34.60
N HIS A 880 6.94 -14.31 35.26
CA HIS A 880 6.95 -14.38 36.72
C HIS A 880 8.32 -14.96 37.11
N PRO A 881 9.16 -14.30 37.92
CA PRO A 881 10.54 -14.72 38.16
C PRO A 881 10.71 -16.04 38.95
N LEU A 882 9.65 -16.85 39.07
CA LEU A 882 9.58 -18.02 39.95
C LEU A 882 9.14 -19.33 39.27
N LEU A 883 9.02 -19.42 37.93
CA LEU A 883 8.60 -20.68 37.27
C LEU A 883 9.53 -21.08 36.11
N ASP A 884 10.15 -22.25 36.23
CA ASP A 884 10.97 -22.91 35.20
C ASP A 884 10.13 -23.33 33.97
N ARG A 885 10.75 -23.33 32.78
CA ARG A 885 10.14 -23.64 31.46
C ARG A 885 9.57 -25.07 31.36
N SER A 886 9.86 -25.96 32.31
CA SER A 886 9.35 -27.34 32.36
C SER A 886 8.01 -27.52 33.12
N THR A 887 7.33 -26.43 33.50
CA THR A 887 6.10 -26.48 34.31
C THR A 887 4.89 -25.91 33.57
N VAL A 888 3.75 -26.62 33.61
CA VAL A 888 2.47 -26.16 33.05
C VAL A 888 1.49 -25.90 34.20
N MET A 889 1.08 -24.65 34.42
CA MET A 889 0.14 -24.33 35.49
C MET A 889 -1.29 -24.68 35.08
N ALA A 890 -2.00 -25.46 35.89
CA ALA A 890 -3.41 -25.72 35.70
C ALA A 890 -4.19 -24.43 35.95
N VAL A 891 -4.93 -23.97 34.94
CA VAL A 891 -5.84 -22.82 35.00
C VAL A 891 -7.12 -23.20 34.25
N GLU A 892 -8.27 -22.85 34.78
CA GLU A 892 -9.54 -23.04 34.07
C GLU A 892 -9.51 -22.31 32.70
N GLY A 893 -9.97 -22.99 31.66
CA GLY A 893 -9.86 -22.54 30.27
C GLY A 893 -8.56 -22.94 29.56
N LEU A 894 -7.57 -23.51 30.25
CA LEU A 894 -6.36 -24.06 29.60
C LEU A 894 -6.72 -25.30 28.77
N VAL A 895 -6.21 -25.35 27.53
CA VAL A 895 -6.41 -26.50 26.62
C VAL A 895 -5.22 -27.45 26.70
N LEU A 896 -5.47 -28.67 27.17
CA LEU A 896 -4.52 -29.77 27.21
C LEU A 896 -4.75 -30.70 26.01
N VAL A 897 -3.67 -31.16 25.39
CA VAL A 897 -3.69 -32.13 24.30
C VAL A 897 -3.39 -33.51 24.87
N ASP A 898 -4.34 -34.43 24.72
CA ASP A 898 -4.15 -35.83 25.13
C ASP A 898 -4.71 -36.76 24.07
N GLN A 899 -3.87 -37.69 23.60
CA GLN A 899 -4.17 -38.63 22.51
C GLN A 899 -4.68 -37.96 21.22
N GLY A 900 -4.16 -36.78 20.89
CA GLY A 900 -4.53 -36.03 19.68
C GLY A 900 -5.85 -35.27 19.78
N HIS A 901 -6.37 -35.09 21.00
CA HIS A 901 -7.62 -34.38 21.26
C HIS A 901 -7.42 -33.26 22.28
N ASP A 902 -8.15 -32.17 22.07
CA ASP A 902 -8.12 -30.96 22.91
C ASP A 902 -9.14 -31.08 24.05
N TRP A 903 -8.67 -30.92 25.28
CA TRP A 903 -9.46 -30.97 26.51
C TRP A 903 -9.31 -29.65 27.27
N THR A 904 -10.41 -28.95 27.54
CA THR A 904 -10.37 -27.66 28.23
C THR A 904 -10.59 -27.85 29.73
N ILE A 905 -9.65 -27.41 30.57
CA ILE A 905 -9.80 -27.49 32.03
C ILE A 905 -11.02 -26.68 32.48
N ALA A 906 -12.03 -27.36 33.02
CA ALA A 906 -13.27 -26.77 33.52
C ALA A 906 -13.25 -26.55 35.03
N ALA A 907 -12.48 -27.35 35.77
CA ALA A 907 -12.29 -27.20 37.21
C ALA A 907 -10.91 -27.70 37.66
N ILE A 908 -10.37 -27.14 38.73
CA ILE A 908 -9.09 -27.58 39.32
C ILE A 908 -9.34 -28.07 40.74
N GLU A 909 -8.92 -29.30 40.99
CA GLU A 909 -8.97 -29.97 42.27
C GLU A 909 -7.55 -30.05 42.87
N PRO A 910 -7.41 -30.34 44.18
CA PRO A 910 -6.11 -30.38 44.85
C PRO A 910 -5.09 -31.33 44.21
N ASP A 911 -5.56 -32.43 43.60
CA ASP A 911 -4.73 -33.49 43.03
C ASP A 911 -4.97 -33.73 41.52
N ALA A 912 -5.93 -33.05 40.90
CA ALA A 912 -6.23 -33.17 39.48
C ALA A 912 -6.81 -31.88 38.85
N ALA A 913 -6.67 -31.72 37.53
CA ALA A 913 -7.47 -30.79 36.74
C ALA A 913 -8.54 -31.58 35.97
N VAL A 914 -9.80 -31.20 36.13
CA VAL A 914 -10.94 -31.77 35.40
C VAL A 914 -11.12 -30.97 34.13
N ALA A 915 -11.01 -31.63 32.97
CA ALA A 915 -11.15 -31.01 31.67
C ALA A 915 -12.32 -31.63 30.89
N GLU A 916 -12.96 -30.81 30.06
CA GLU A 916 -14.17 -31.14 29.33
C GLU A 916 -13.94 -31.06 27.82
N ARG A 917 -14.62 -31.94 27.10
CA ARG A 917 -14.70 -31.94 25.64
C ARG A 917 -16.01 -32.60 25.21
N ASP A 918 -16.80 -31.92 24.37
CA ASP A 918 -18.01 -32.48 23.71
C ASP A 918 -18.98 -33.20 24.69
N GLY A 919 -19.15 -32.65 25.89
CA GLY A 919 -19.99 -33.22 26.96
C GLY A 919 -19.35 -34.39 27.75
N SER A 920 -18.12 -34.77 27.42
CA SER A 920 -17.31 -35.75 28.14
C SER A 920 -16.30 -35.06 29.07
N THR A 921 -16.06 -35.64 30.26
CA THR A 921 -15.08 -35.16 31.24
C THR A 921 -13.88 -36.10 31.35
N ARG A 922 -12.69 -35.53 31.55
CA ARG A 922 -11.44 -36.25 31.79
C ARG A 922 -10.64 -35.59 32.90
N ARG A 923 -9.95 -36.40 33.72
CA ARG A 923 -9.12 -35.91 34.85
C ARG A 923 -7.64 -36.04 34.54
N PHE A 924 -6.90 -34.94 34.69
CA PHE A 924 -5.45 -34.86 34.55
C PHE A 924 -4.80 -34.69 35.91
N ARG A 925 -3.98 -35.66 36.35
CA ARG A 925 -3.35 -35.58 37.68
C ARG A 925 -2.36 -34.42 37.76
N ILE A 926 -2.39 -33.66 38.85
CA ILE A 926 -1.37 -32.67 39.17
C ILE A 926 -0.03 -33.38 39.38
N GLY A 927 0.98 -33.01 38.59
CA GLY A 927 2.29 -33.61 38.48
C GLY A 927 2.49 -34.48 37.23
N ALA A 928 1.42 -34.78 36.48
CA ALA A 928 1.53 -35.51 35.22
C ALA A 928 2.17 -34.66 34.12
N ALA A 929 2.95 -35.29 33.25
CA ALA A 929 3.42 -34.65 32.03
C ALA A 929 2.23 -34.41 31.09
N VAL A 930 2.02 -33.16 30.70
CA VAL A 930 0.95 -32.74 29.80
C VAL A 930 1.52 -31.93 28.66
N GLU A 931 0.80 -31.91 27.53
CA GLU A 931 1.06 -31.05 26.40
C GLU A 931 -0.09 -30.04 26.28
N THR A 932 0.22 -28.77 26.00
CA THR A 932 -0.80 -27.75 25.74
C THR A 932 -0.97 -27.54 24.23
N ALA A 933 -2.09 -26.97 23.79
CA ALA A 933 -2.32 -26.64 22.38
C ALA A 933 -1.24 -25.71 21.77
N GLY A 934 -0.48 -25.00 22.61
CA GLY A 934 0.70 -24.22 22.24
C GLY A 934 2.02 -25.00 22.13
N LYS A 935 1.98 -26.34 22.09
CA LYS A 935 3.14 -27.27 22.03
C LYS A 935 4.11 -27.18 23.22
N GLN A 936 3.69 -26.61 24.35
CA GLN A 936 4.48 -26.67 25.58
C GLN A 936 4.28 -28.03 26.26
N ARG A 937 5.38 -28.70 26.60
CA ARG A 937 5.39 -29.95 27.37
C ARG A 937 5.97 -29.71 28.76
N GLY A 938 5.28 -30.15 29.80
CA GLY A 938 5.75 -29.99 31.17
C GLY A 938 4.85 -30.67 32.19
N ALA A 939 5.28 -30.69 33.45
CA ALA A 939 4.48 -31.24 34.54
C ALA A 939 3.35 -30.29 34.92
N LEU A 940 2.11 -30.79 34.97
CA LEU A 940 0.93 -30.02 35.36
C LEU A 940 1.00 -29.65 36.85
N ARG A 941 0.85 -28.39 37.24
CA ARG A 941 0.88 -27.97 38.65
C ARG A 941 -0.38 -27.21 39.01
N ALA A 942 -1.01 -27.58 40.14
CA ALA A 942 -2.08 -26.79 40.72
C ALA A 942 -1.50 -25.51 41.31
N ARG A 943 -2.28 -24.44 41.27
CA ARG A 943 -1.89 -23.18 41.90
C ARG A 943 -1.94 -23.37 43.42
N SER A 944 -0.79 -23.55 44.06
CA SER A 944 -0.70 -23.56 45.52
C SER A 944 0.45 -22.69 46.02
N GLY A 945 0.08 -21.61 46.72
CA GLY A 945 0.77 -20.99 47.86
C GLY A 945 2.17 -20.42 47.64
N ASP A 946 2.29 -19.09 47.58
CA ASP A 946 3.42 -18.32 48.18
C ASP A 946 3.30 -16.79 47.97
N VAL A 947 2.23 -16.30 47.35
CA VAL A 947 1.82 -14.89 47.48
C VAL A 947 0.33 -14.90 47.77
N ASP A 948 -0.09 -14.48 48.95
CA ASP A 948 -1.52 -14.31 49.23
C ASP A 948 -2.11 -13.27 48.26
N PRO A 949 -3.38 -13.42 47.84
CA PRO A 949 -4.01 -12.51 46.87
C PRO A 949 -3.90 -11.04 47.28
N LEU A 950 -3.97 -10.77 48.59
CA LEU A 950 -3.86 -9.43 49.12
C LEU A 950 -2.44 -8.86 48.97
N SER A 951 -1.38 -9.65 49.16
CA SER A 951 -0.01 -9.21 48.83
C SER A 951 0.20 -8.96 47.33
N ALA A 952 -0.42 -9.74 46.44
CA ALA A 952 -0.38 -9.46 45.00
C ALA A 952 -1.08 -8.13 44.66
N LEU A 953 -2.23 -7.88 45.29
CA LEU A 953 -3.00 -6.64 45.11
C LEU A 953 -2.26 -5.43 45.68
N VAL A 954 -1.67 -5.55 46.87
CA VAL A 954 -0.84 -4.49 47.48
C VAL A 954 0.38 -4.20 46.60
N PHE A 955 1.04 -5.23 46.05
CA PHE A 955 2.16 -5.03 45.13
C PHE A 955 1.74 -4.25 43.88
N ASP A 956 0.61 -4.59 43.26
CA ASP A 956 0.09 -3.88 42.09
C ASP A 956 -0.25 -2.42 42.40
N ARG A 957 -0.84 -2.15 43.57
CA ARG A 957 -1.16 -0.79 44.03
C ARG A 957 0.10 0.02 44.32
N LEU A 958 1.11 -0.58 44.93
CA LEU A 958 2.41 0.03 45.16
C LEU A 958 3.16 0.32 43.85
N ARG A 959 2.99 -0.52 42.82
CA ARG A 959 3.56 -0.27 41.49
C ARG A 959 2.95 0.95 40.81
N ILE A 960 1.62 1.10 40.91
CA ILE A 960 0.89 2.28 40.42
C ILE A 960 1.33 3.53 41.17
N PHE A 961 1.45 3.45 42.50
CA PHE A 961 1.96 4.55 43.31
C PHE A 961 3.36 4.98 42.86
N ARG A 962 4.28 4.02 42.70
CA ARG A 962 5.66 4.27 42.25
C ARG A 962 5.70 4.97 40.89
N ASP A 963 4.89 4.53 39.94
CA ASP A 963 4.86 5.09 38.59
C ASP A 963 4.32 6.54 38.57
N ARG A 964 3.45 6.89 39.52
CA ARG A 964 3.01 8.28 39.74
C ARG A 964 4.07 9.12 40.44
N ALA A 965 4.74 8.56 41.45
CA ALA A 965 5.73 9.27 42.26
C ALA A 965 7.06 9.56 41.52
N ARG A 966 7.34 8.89 40.40
CA ARG A 966 8.66 8.96 39.74
C ARG A 966 9.00 10.30 39.07
N ASN A 967 8.03 11.20 38.80
CA ASN A 967 8.25 12.55 38.23
C ASN A 967 9.31 12.59 37.09
N GLY A 968 9.19 11.70 36.11
CA GLY A 968 10.10 11.62 34.95
C GLY A 968 11.43 10.90 35.20
N LYS A 969 11.70 10.40 36.41
CA LYS A 969 12.88 9.59 36.75
C LYS A 969 12.60 8.07 36.62
N PRO A 970 13.62 7.21 36.49
CA PRO A 970 13.44 5.76 36.42
C PRO A 970 12.76 5.19 37.67
N ALA A 971 11.81 4.26 37.50
CA ALA A 971 10.93 3.81 38.59
C ALA A 971 11.68 3.25 39.83
N TYR A 972 12.81 2.56 39.62
CA TYR A 972 13.64 2.03 40.71
C TYR A 972 14.23 3.11 41.64
N THR A 973 14.30 4.38 41.19
CA THR A 973 14.76 5.49 42.04
C THR A 973 13.77 5.82 43.16
N VAL A 974 12.49 5.51 43.00
CA VAL A 974 11.49 5.55 44.07
C VAL A 974 11.58 4.25 44.88
N PHE A 975 11.22 3.09 44.32
CA PHE A 975 11.44 1.76 44.91
C PHE A 975 11.71 0.71 43.82
N ASP A 976 12.67 -0.18 44.03
CA ASP A 976 12.84 -1.35 43.16
C ASP A 976 11.76 -2.42 43.44
N ASP A 977 11.55 -3.32 42.48
CA ASP A 977 10.50 -4.34 42.59
C ASP A 977 10.71 -5.27 43.78
N LYS A 978 11.97 -5.56 44.17
CA LYS A 978 12.26 -6.40 45.34
C LYS A 978 11.81 -5.73 46.63
N THR A 979 11.99 -4.42 46.73
CA THR A 979 11.54 -3.61 47.86
C THR A 979 10.02 -3.54 47.89
N LEU A 980 9.35 -3.34 46.75
CA LEU A 980 7.89 -3.33 46.67
C LEU A 980 7.27 -4.67 47.06
N VAL A 981 7.84 -5.79 46.60
CA VAL A 981 7.42 -7.14 47.03
C VAL A 981 7.59 -7.29 48.54
N ALA A 982 8.73 -6.85 49.09
CA ALA A 982 8.96 -6.94 50.53
C ALA A 982 7.96 -6.10 51.35
N ILE A 983 7.57 -4.91 50.87
CA ILE A 983 6.50 -4.10 51.49
C ILE A 983 5.15 -4.82 51.38
N ALA A 984 4.82 -5.36 50.21
CA ALA A 984 3.53 -6.01 49.96
C ALA A 984 3.34 -7.30 50.76
N VAL A 985 4.42 -8.03 51.03
CA VAL A 985 4.41 -9.22 51.88
C VAL A 985 4.36 -8.85 53.36
N ARG A 986 5.14 -7.86 53.82
CA ARG A 986 5.18 -7.46 55.24
C ARG A 986 3.98 -6.64 55.69
N ARG A 987 3.33 -5.89 54.78
CA ARG A 987 2.21 -4.98 55.06
C ARG A 987 2.45 -4.10 56.30
N PRO A 988 3.53 -3.29 56.33
CA PRO A 988 3.84 -2.47 57.49
C PRO A 988 2.71 -1.48 57.78
N THR A 989 2.40 -1.29 59.05
CA THR A 989 1.32 -0.41 59.53
C THR A 989 1.85 0.88 60.18
N SER A 990 3.17 0.97 60.36
CA SER A 990 3.86 2.14 60.91
C SER A 990 5.15 2.45 60.15
N LEU A 991 5.64 3.70 60.29
CA LEU A 991 6.90 4.12 59.65
C LEU A 991 8.10 3.32 60.19
N ASP A 992 8.08 2.92 61.46
CA ASP A 992 9.14 2.11 62.07
C ASP A 992 9.22 0.71 61.45
N GLU A 993 8.07 0.08 61.17
CA GLU A 993 8.02 -1.22 60.48
C GLU A 993 8.45 -1.09 59.02
N LEU A 994 8.06 -0.01 58.34
CA LEU A 994 8.46 0.27 56.97
C LEU A 994 9.98 0.50 56.88
N ALA A 995 10.58 1.18 57.86
CA ALA A 995 12.02 1.40 57.95
C ALA A 995 12.84 0.08 58.03
N GLN A 996 12.23 -1.01 58.53
CA GLN A 996 12.89 -2.32 58.59
C GLN A 996 12.88 -3.08 57.27
N VAL A 997 12.23 -2.57 56.22
CA VAL A 997 12.22 -3.20 54.88
C VAL A 997 13.50 -2.85 54.13
N LYS A 998 14.24 -3.89 53.71
CA LYS A 998 15.49 -3.74 52.97
C LYS A 998 15.24 -2.97 51.66
N GLY A 999 15.94 -1.84 51.49
CA GLY A 999 15.76 -0.94 50.34
C GLY A 999 15.10 0.41 50.68
N ILE A 1000 14.63 0.58 51.92
CA ILE A 1000 14.05 1.82 52.44
C ILE A 1000 15.06 2.51 53.36
N GLY A 1001 15.67 3.59 52.87
CA GLY A 1001 16.57 4.45 53.66
C GLY A 1001 15.85 5.68 54.21
N PRO A 1002 16.49 6.47 55.10
CA PRO A 1002 15.88 7.61 55.79
C PRO A 1002 15.23 8.62 54.83
N ALA A 1003 15.90 8.94 53.71
CA ALA A 1003 15.38 9.87 52.71
C ALA A 1003 14.11 9.36 52.00
N LYS A 1004 14.01 8.04 51.75
CA LYS A 1004 12.81 7.45 51.12
C LYS A 1004 11.66 7.34 52.11
N LEU A 1005 11.97 7.07 53.37
CA LEU A 1005 10.99 7.02 54.45
C LEU A 1005 10.39 8.40 54.70
N GLU A 1006 11.22 9.45 54.76
CA GLU A 1006 10.77 10.84 54.90
C GLU A 1006 9.96 11.31 53.67
N GLN A 1007 10.37 10.92 52.46
CA GLN A 1007 9.73 11.40 51.24
C GLN A 1007 8.45 10.63 50.85
N TYR A 1008 8.38 9.32 51.10
CA TYR A 1008 7.31 8.45 50.59
C TYR A 1008 6.62 7.60 51.65
N GLY A 1009 7.10 7.60 52.90
CA GLY A 1009 6.66 6.68 53.95
C GLY A 1009 5.15 6.72 54.18
N ASP A 1010 4.60 7.91 54.46
CA ASP A 1010 3.17 8.07 54.74
C ASP A 1010 2.28 7.66 53.55
N ALA A 1011 2.71 7.99 52.33
CA ALA A 1011 1.96 7.63 51.12
C ALA A 1011 1.99 6.13 50.85
N VAL A 1012 3.11 5.46 51.12
CA VAL A 1012 3.23 4.00 51.01
C VAL A 1012 2.36 3.31 52.05
N LEU A 1013 2.37 3.78 53.30
CA LEU A 1013 1.52 3.22 54.36
C LEU A 1013 0.04 3.42 54.05
N ALA A 1014 -0.36 4.57 53.49
CA ALA A 1014 -1.73 4.80 53.03
C ALA A 1014 -2.15 3.82 51.94
N VAL A 1015 -1.30 3.57 50.94
CA VAL A 1015 -1.58 2.60 49.87
C VAL A 1015 -1.73 1.18 50.42
N VAL A 1016 -0.88 0.79 51.37
CA VAL A 1016 -0.98 -0.52 52.04
C VAL A 1016 -2.30 -0.60 52.82
N ALA A 1017 -2.60 0.40 53.66
CA ALA A 1017 -3.79 0.42 54.52
C ALA A 1017 -5.12 0.47 53.73
N GLU A 1018 -5.21 1.29 52.68
CA GLU A 1018 -6.37 1.36 51.79
C GLU A 1018 -6.61 0.01 51.10
N THR A 1019 -5.53 -0.64 50.67
CA THR A 1019 -5.65 -1.91 49.96
C THR A 1019 -6.04 -3.05 50.88
N THR A 1020 -5.55 -3.07 52.13
CA THR A 1020 -5.90 -4.09 53.14
C THR A 1020 -7.32 -3.92 53.67
N THR A 1021 -7.81 -2.69 53.83
CA THR A 1021 -9.18 -2.42 54.33
C THR A 1021 -10.27 -2.61 53.28
N THR A 1022 -9.96 -2.48 51.98
CA THR A 1022 -10.93 -2.67 50.89
C THR A 1022 -11.29 -4.16 50.67
N ASP A 1023 -10.40 -5.08 51.06
CA ASP A 1023 -10.63 -6.53 50.95
C ASP A 1023 -11.42 -7.08 52.15
N GLU A 1024 -11.16 -6.59 53.38
CA GLU A 1024 -11.92 -6.96 54.59
C GLU A 1024 -13.40 -6.52 54.55
N ALA A 1025 -13.77 -5.60 53.66
CA ALA A 1025 -15.17 -5.17 53.44
C ALA A 1025 -15.88 -5.97 52.32
N ARG A 1026 -15.20 -6.94 51.69
CA ARG A 1026 -15.71 -7.77 50.59
C ARG A 1026 -15.82 -9.27 50.90
N ASP A 1027 -15.29 -9.71 52.05
CA ASP A 1027 -15.66 -10.95 52.74
C ASP A 1027 -16.83 -10.71 53.71
#